data_AF-A0A6M5YJS5-F1
#
_entry.id   AF-A0A6M5YJS5-F1
#
_cell.length_a   1.000
_cell.length_b   1.000
_cell.length_c   1.000
_cell.angle_alpha   90.00
_cell.angle_beta   90.00
_cell.angle_gamma   90.00
#
_symmetry.space_group_name_H-M   'P 1'
#
loop_
_entity.id
_entity.type
_entity.pdbx_description
1 polymer ?
#
loop_
_entity_poly.entity_id
_entity_poly.type
_entity_poly.pdbx_seq_one_letter_code
_entity_poly.pdbx_strand_id
1 'polypeptide(L)'
;MTHLAPFRTASLSVLALVLAATTVQAVITKLTPLAEVLESDQYIFVAKVEKLDPDNKDRPTAVFKLDRKLKGEPPFERLPVNMTGDDEGKKAGDTKTICDRLGASRQLVFFVRKQGKLYNAKAFTEGTWFSLYGTLDEDGKTVRWAFLHGEPLLRRTFKGTSAEMIKMVEDALAKKAKPPEPDEKEKGGYGPAEEKKCDEDAPAPASSTTPASGGRQPPEETKEQERTQTRGADAPRSPGGPALFAVIPSFVLVGPLAIVAALFPGVFARMAVGMKRWRAFLVVASINSTLALVYWAVFVRYFPRYLPSGRWLAPDTVSLYLVVVAAVGLLWSGRRYRRLAAEDPAVTGTPGRVELTALLGLTAFIAACTALTAVVAERWSATVEMPFRELTFIGIALVAATVYAAYRAATKGADVLATGTEPPLRLSLSGESVGLGVLVLCGLSAVLPTGVRVGLGDTTAGDAEANFGPRLVGNPVALEAFDIEGGTRTTETGRVWSGLTLDGDRLYFGMDTMGGGAGSGRILGVNRHSGKIEWAFDAPGMQKVFCTPTVAGGRVYCGEGEHLDKGCRLFCANVSDGTPAWKEPFKTASHTEGAPAVANGKVYFPAGDDGLYCCDANTGAKLWQFAGGKEKGIHIDAAPAVASGLVYVGSGLYSYVAAALDANTGAEKWRTDLKLRVFGAPTVRGGQVYYAIGTGNMGADTWHYDEEGAEEKDAAGAVVCLDAATGKEEWRAPLPKSVHTGVAADAFSVYVGCRDGFVYALDRKTGKLRWKVGIGGAVLSCPAVATSGGFPIAVYAVSQEGLMVCLNPQTGTVNWQKMLPGFVWDGKPDGGVMCSPVVVTTPTTTGSTRTIYIGAMTVTPRKTVAVFKFEDVIGE
;
A
#
# COMPACT_ATOMS: atom_id res chain seq x y z
N MET A 1 -1.88 6.93 26.41
CA MET A 1 -2.40 8.27 26.03
C MET A 1 -1.18 9.13 25.80
N THR A 2 -0.81 9.67 24.65
CA THR A 2 -1.50 10.22 23.47
C THR A 2 -0.46 10.26 22.34
N HIS A 3 -0.77 9.77 21.13
CA HIS A 3 -0.30 10.34 19.85
C HIS A 3 -1.08 9.65 18.72
N LEU A 4 -2.31 10.14 18.52
CA LEU A 4 -3.24 9.80 17.44
C LEU A 4 -3.47 11.10 16.65
N ALA A 5 -2.67 11.38 15.61
CA ALA A 5 -2.92 12.47 14.65
C ALA A 5 -1.92 12.40 13.47
N PRO A 6 -2.01 11.37 12.60
CA PRO A 6 -2.53 11.62 11.24
C PRO A 6 -3.45 10.49 10.74
N PHE A 7 -3.95 9.67 11.66
CA PHE A 7 -4.61 8.37 11.44
C PHE A 7 -6.06 8.42 10.92
N ARG A 8 -6.59 9.55 10.42
CA ARG A 8 -8.04 9.66 10.10
C ARG A 8 -8.41 10.22 8.72
N THR A 9 -7.50 10.80 7.94
CA THR A 9 -7.90 11.64 6.77
C THR A 9 -7.87 10.96 5.41
N ALA A 10 -7.15 9.85 5.22
CA ALA A 10 -7.14 9.14 3.93
C ALA A 10 -8.18 8.00 3.85
N SER A 11 -8.39 7.33 4.99
CA SER A 11 -9.21 6.13 5.16
C SER A 11 -10.71 6.37 5.12
N LEU A 12 -11.13 7.48 5.75
CA LEU A 12 -12.53 7.88 5.82
C LEU A 12 -13.00 8.47 4.51
N SER A 13 -12.09 9.00 3.67
CA SER A 13 -12.44 9.65 2.40
C SER A 13 -12.91 8.66 1.34
N VAL A 14 -12.31 7.47 1.27
CA VAL A 14 -12.71 6.46 0.27
C VAL A 14 -13.94 5.64 0.71
N LEU A 15 -14.10 5.38 2.01
CA LEU A 15 -15.30 4.72 2.54
C LEU A 15 -16.51 5.67 2.62
N ALA A 16 -16.31 6.97 2.83
CA ALA A 16 -17.37 7.98 2.76
C ALA A 16 -17.86 8.22 1.32
N LEU A 17 -17.00 8.07 0.30
CA LEU A 17 -17.39 8.19 -1.10
C LEU A 17 -18.35 7.08 -1.56
N VAL A 18 -18.31 5.91 -0.92
CA VAL A 18 -19.16 4.75 -1.26
C VAL A 18 -20.43 4.70 -0.40
N LEU A 19 -20.42 5.28 0.81
CA LEU A 19 -21.60 5.34 1.70
C LEU A 19 -22.41 6.64 1.60
N ALA A 20 -21.88 7.70 0.98
CA ALA A 20 -22.56 8.97 0.77
C ALA A 20 -23.13 9.14 -0.66
N ALA A 21 -23.66 8.06 -1.25
CA ALA A 21 -24.61 8.18 -2.36
C ALA A 21 -26.00 8.62 -1.83
N THR A 22 -26.01 9.69 -1.04
CA THR A 22 -27.13 10.58 -0.84
C THR A 22 -26.67 11.96 -1.31
N THR A 23 -27.59 12.80 -1.73
CA THR A 23 -27.31 14.14 -2.28
C THR A 23 -26.39 14.93 -1.35
N VAL A 24 -25.07 14.91 -1.59
CA VAL A 24 -24.12 15.77 -0.89
C VAL A 24 -23.92 16.98 -1.77
N GLN A 25 -24.70 18.00 -1.43
CA GLN A 25 -24.37 19.38 -1.70
C GLN A 25 -23.00 19.71 -1.10
N ALA A 26 -22.17 20.35 -1.90
CA ALA A 26 -20.80 20.69 -1.56
C ALA A 26 -20.79 21.85 -0.55
N VAL A 27 -20.72 21.55 0.74
CA VAL A 27 -20.46 22.55 1.78
C VAL A 27 -18.95 22.78 1.86
N ILE A 28 -18.51 23.96 1.41
CA ILE A 28 -17.12 24.44 1.48
C ILE A 28 -16.76 24.67 2.96
N THR A 29 -15.88 23.84 3.54
CA THR A 29 -15.41 24.00 4.93
C THR A 29 -14.12 24.80 5.08
N LYS A 30 -13.55 25.31 3.97
CA LYS A 30 -12.47 26.31 4.04
C LYS A 30 -13.11 27.71 3.96
N LEU A 31 -13.03 28.48 5.05
CA LEU A 31 -13.47 29.88 5.06
C LEU A 31 -12.65 30.65 4.02
N THR A 32 -13.25 31.01 2.89
CA THR A 32 -12.60 31.87 1.88
C THR A 32 -12.43 33.26 2.48
N PRO A 33 -11.19 33.75 2.66
CA PRO A 33 -10.97 35.09 3.18
C PRO A 33 -11.62 36.14 2.28
N LEU A 34 -12.15 37.20 2.87
CA LEU A 34 -12.80 38.26 2.10
C LEU A 34 -11.87 38.92 1.08
N ALA A 35 -10.56 38.96 1.39
CA ALA A 35 -9.53 39.39 0.46
C ALA A 35 -9.52 38.57 -0.84
N GLU A 36 -9.65 37.24 -0.76
CA GLU A 36 -9.67 36.36 -1.93
C GLU A 36 -10.94 36.58 -2.77
N VAL A 37 -12.09 36.81 -2.12
CA VAL A 37 -13.36 37.16 -2.80
C VAL A 37 -13.22 38.49 -3.54
N LEU A 38 -12.62 39.51 -2.89
CA LEU A 38 -12.38 40.81 -3.51
C LEU A 38 -11.44 40.76 -4.69
N GLU A 39 -10.45 39.86 -4.71
CA GLU A 39 -9.56 39.67 -5.85
C GLU A 39 -10.25 38.95 -7.00
N SER A 40 -10.95 37.86 -6.70
CA SER A 40 -11.44 36.90 -7.68
C SER A 40 -12.80 37.24 -8.30
N ASP A 41 -13.63 38.07 -7.65
CA ASP A 41 -14.94 38.45 -8.17
C ASP A 41 -14.85 39.66 -9.10
N GLN A 42 -15.59 39.57 -10.22
CA GLN A 42 -15.49 40.50 -11.34
C GLN A 42 -16.36 41.74 -11.14
N TYR A 43 -17.53 41.56 -10.52
CA TYR A 43 -18.47 42.64 -10.25
C TYR A 43 -18.80 42.70 -8.76
N ILE A 44 -18.64 43.89 -8.16
CA ILE A 44 -19.05 44.18 -6.79
C ILE A 44 -19.89 45.45 -6.82
N PHE A 45 -21.10 45.39 -6.30
CA PHE A 45 -22.03 46.52 -6.33
C PHE A 45 -23.00 46.49 -5.15
N VAL A 46 -23.57 47.65 -4.86
CA VAL A 46 -24.64 47.84 -3.90
C VAL A 46 -25.97 47.87 -4.65
N ALA A 47 -26.97 47.15 -4.16
CA ALA A 47 -28.33 47.16 -4.68
C ALA A 47 -29.35 47.33 -3.54
N LYS A 48 -30.53 47.84 -3.89
CA LYS A 48 -31.67 48.01 -2.99
C LYS A 48 -32.78 47.04 -3.34
N VAL A 49 -33.54 46.59 -2.34
CA VAL A 49 -34.76 45.81 -2.57
C VAL A 49 -35.82 46.74 -3.16
N GLU A 50 -36.16 46.53 -4.43
CA GLU A 50 -37.19 47.30 -5.17
C GLU A 50 -38.58 46.70 -4.98
N LYS A 51 -38.69 45.37 -4.95
CA LYS A 51 -39.93 44.65 -4.69
C LYS A 51 -39.65 43.32 -4.00
N LEU A 52 -40.47 42.94 -3.02
CA LEU A 52 -40.42 41.64 -2.36
C LEU A 52 -41.86 41.09 -2.26
N ASP A 53 -42.06 39.86 -2.73
CA ASP A 53 -43.33 39.15 -2.65
C ASP A 53 -43.07 37.74 -2.07
N PRO A 54 -43.00 37.62 -0.74
CA PRO A 54 -42.61 36.38 -0.07
C PRO A 54 -43.77 35.40 0.10
N ASP A 55 -45.02 35.85 0.04
CA ASP A 55 -46.23 35.07 0.36
C ASP A 55 -46.90 34.45 -0.88
N ASN A 56 -46.33 34.65 -2.07
CA ASN A 56 -46.77 33.99 -3.29
C ASN A 56 -46.53 32.47 -3.19
N LYS A 57 -47.61 31.72 -2.91
CA LYS A 57 -47.60 30.28 -2.63
C LYS A 57 -46.95 29.43 -3.73
N ASP A 58 -47.01 29.89 -4.97
CA ASP A 58 -46.47 29.15 -6.11
C ASP A 58 -45.00 29.50 -6.39
N ARG A 59 -44.61 30.78 -6.28
CA ARG A 59 -43.23 31.27 -6.50
C ARG A 59 -42.94 32.58 -5.74
N PRO A 60 -42.27 32.57 -4.58
CA PRO A 60 -41.84 33.80 -3.92
C PRO A 60 -40.77 34.51 -4.77
N THR A 61 -40.81 35.85 -4.85
CA THR A 61 -39.91 36.63 -5.72
C THR A 61 -39.37 37.90 -5.06
N ALA A 62 -38.15 38.29 -5.43
CA ALA A 62 -37.53 39.55 -5.02
C ALA A 62 -36.91 40.24 -6.25
N VAL A 63 -36.99 41.57 -6.32
CA VAL A 63 -36.32 42.36 -7.36
C VAL A 63 -35.33 43.30 -6.68
N PHE A 64 -34.05 43.16 -7.02
CA PHE A 64 -32.99 44.05 -6.54
C PHE A 64 -32.60 45.03 -7.65
N LYS A 65 -32.57 46.32 -7.33
CA LYS A 65 -32.15 47.38 -8.25
C LYS A 65 -30.75 47.86 -7.88
N LEU A 66 -29.85 47.89 -8.85
CA LEU A 66 -28.49 48.38 -8.65
C LEU A 66 -28.52 49.88 -8.26
N ASP A 67 -27.81 50.21 -7.19
CA ASP A 67 -27.76 51.56 -6.59
C ASP A 67 -26.38 52.21 -6.80
N ARG A 68 -25.30 51.45 -6.54
CA ARG A 68 -23.91 51.95 -6.65
C ARG A 68 -22.96 50.84 -7.09
N LYS A 69 -22.03 51.13 -8.01
CA LYS A 69 -20.99 50.20 -8.46
C LYS A 69 -19.72 50.39 -7.62
N LEU A 70 -19.09 49.30 -7.19
CA LEU A 70 -17.84 49.32 -6.41
C LEU A 70 -16.66 48.73 -7.19
N LYS A 71 -16.87 47.64 -7.93
CA LYS A 71 -15.86 47.00 -8.79
C LYS A 71 -16.53 46.46 -10.06
N GLY A 72 -15.96 46.74 -11.23
CA GLY A 72 -16.45 46.25 -12.52
C GLY A 72 -17.77 46.89 -12.98
N GLU A 73 -18.15 46.58 -14.23
CA GLU A 73 -19.36 47.09 -14.89
C GLU A 73 -20.37 45.95 -15.11
N PRO A 74 -21.29 45.69 -14.15
CA PRO A 74 -22.26 44.60 -14.30
C PRO A 74 -23.21 44.89 -15.49
N PRO A 75 -23.49 43.90 -16.36
CA PRO A 75 -24.27 44.10 -17.58
C PRO A 75 -25.79 44.18 -17.36
N PHE A 76 -26.24 44.40 -16.12
CA PHE A 76 -27.66 44.42 -15.73
C PHE A 76 -27.92 45.51 -14.68
N GLU A 77 -29.08 46.16 -14.76
CA GLU A 77 -29.49 47.20 -13.79
C GLU A 77 -30.48 46.69 -12.73
N ARG A 78 -31.18 45.59 -13.03
CA ARG A 78 -32.15 44.94 -12.15
C ARG A 78 -31.91 43.43 -12.10
N LEU A 79 -32.08 42.85 -10.92
CA LEU A 79 -31.94 41.43 -10.65
C LEU A 79 -33.28 40.88 -10.15
N PRO A 80 -34.16 40.39 -11.04
CA PRO A 80 -35.35 39.67 -10.63
C PRO A 80 -34.95 38.24 -10.22
N VAL A 81 -35.17 37.91 -8.95
CA VAL A 81 -34.76 36.67 -8.31
C VAL A 81 -35.98 35.83 -7.95
N ASN A 82 -35.98 34.57 -8.36
CA ASN A 82 -36.87 33.57 -7.81
C ASN A 82 -36.35 33.12 -6.43
N MET A 83 -37.15 33.33 -5.38
CA MET A 83 -36.78 33.08 -3.98
C MET A 83 -37.14 31.66 -3.49
N THR A 84 -37.62 30.74 -4.35
CA THR A 84 -38.05 29.40 -3.92
C THR A 84 -36.95 28.58 -3.22
N GLY A 85 -35.68 28.91 -3.45
CA GLY A 85 -34.54 28.17 -2.92
C GLY A 85 -34.28 26.88 -3.68
N ASP A 86 -33.03 26.41 -3.60
CA ASP A 86 -32.66 25.07 -4.01
C ASP A 86 -33.11 24.04 -2.95
N ASP A 87 -32.79 22.77 -3.16
CA ASP A 87 -33.22 21.72 -2.24
C ASP A 87 -32.63 21.87 -0.82
N GLU A 88 -31.53 22.61 -0.65
CA GLU A 88 -30.97 22.96 0.66
C GLU A 88 -31.77 24.10 1.30
N GLY A 89 -31.99 25.18 0.57
CA GLY A 89 -32.76 26.33 1.04
C GLY A 89 -34.19 25.93 1.45
N LYS A 90 -34.79 24.97 0.74
CA LYS A 90 -36.10 24.39 1.09
C LYS A 90 -36.06 23.54 2.36
N LYS A 91 -35.04 22.68 2.52
CA LYS A 91 -34.89 21.83 3.72
C LYS A 91 -34.58 22.64 4.98
N ALA A 92 -33.81 23.72 4.84
CA ALA A 92 -33.44 24.61 5.95
C ALA A 92 -34.50 25.67 6.26
N GLY A 93 -35.50 25.85 5.39
CA GLY A 93 -36.47 26.95 5.51
C GLY A 93 -35.84 28.33 5.29
N ASP A 94 -34.76 28.40 4.52
CA ASP A 94 -33.97 29.62 4.33
C ASP A 94 -34.75 30.68 3.56
N THR A 95 -35.63 30.30 2.63
CA THR A 95 -36.45 31.27 1.86
C THR A 95 -37.20 32.21 2.79
N LYS A 96 -37.90 31.68 3.80
CA LYS A 96 -38.61 32.50 4.79
C LYS A 96 -37.62 33.32 5.63
N THR A 97 -36.56 32.67 6.09
CA THR A 97 -35.51 33.28 6.94
C THR A 97 -34.82 34.48 6.28
N ILE A 98 -34.51 34.38 4.99
CA ILE A 98 -33.88 35.45 4.21
C ILE A 98 -34.92 36.53 3.85
N CYS A 99 -36.13 36.15 3.42
CA CYS A 99 -37.19 37.12 3.14
C CYS A 99 -37.56 37.97 4.37
N ASP A 100 -37.62 37.38 5.57
CA ASP A 100 -37.86 38.10 6.85
C ASP A 100 -36.72 39.09 7.22
N ARG A 101 -35.58 39.02 6.51
CA ARG A 101 -34.41 39.90 6.68
C ARG A 101 -34.23 40.90 5.53
N LEU A 102 -35.08 40.82 4.50
CA LEU A 102 -35.09 41.72 3.35
C LEU A 102 -36.18 42.78 3.53
N GLY A 103 -35.82 43.90 4.15
CA GLY A 103 -36.71 45.06 4.23
C GLY A 103 -36.84 45.79 2.89
N ALA A 104 -38.01 46.38 2.64
CA ALA A 104 -38.19 47.30 1.51
C ALA A 104 -37.18 48.46 1.64
N SER A 105 -36.37 48.70 0.60
CA SER A 105 -35.29 49.70 0.58
C SER A 105 -33.98 49.35 1.33
N ARG A 106 -33.82 48.13 1.85
CA ARG A 106 -32.56 47.71 2.49
C ARG A 106 -31.43 47.62 1.48
N GLN A 107 -30.22 48.06 1.85
CA GLN A 107 -29.03 47.99 1.00
C GLN A 107 -28.31 46.65 1.18
N LEU A 108 -27.93 46.04 0.06
CA LEU A 108 -27.20 44.80 -0.01
C LEU A 108 -25.93 44.97 -0.83
N VAL A 109 -24.87 44.27 -0.44
CA VAL A 109 -23.62 44.18 -1.22
C VAL A 109 -23.59 42.85 -1.95
N PHE A 110 -23.40 42.88 -3.26
CA PHE A 110 -23.30 41.72 -4.12
C PHE A 110 -21.86 41.51 -4.58
N PHE A 111 -21.39 40.26 -4.51
CA PHE A 111 -20.11 39.80 -5.04
C PHE A 111 -20.40 38.79 -6.14
N VAL A 112 -20.07 39.12 -7.39
CA VAL A 112 -20.51 38.36 -8.56
C VAL A 112 -19.34 37.94 -9.43
N ARG A 113 -19.31 36.65 -9.76
CA ARG A 113 -18.36 36.04 -10.69
C ARG A 113 -19.07 35.47 -11.90
N LYS A 114 -18.60 35.81 -13.10
CA LYS A 114 -19.07 35.22 -14.36
C LYS A 114 -18.17 34.06 -14.78
N GLN A 115 -18.78 32.95 -15.17
CA GLN A 115 -18.14 31.79 -15.77
C GLN A 115 -18.92 31.36 -17.02
N GLY A 116 -18.47 31.79 -18.19
CA GLY A 116 -19.18 31.55 -19.45
C GLY A 116 -20.57 32.21 -19.47
N LYS A 117 -21.62 31.38 -19.56
CA LYS A 117 -23.03 31.80 -19.52
C LYS A 117 -23.62 31.88 -18.10
N LEU A 118 -22.82 31.61 -17.08
CA LEU A 118 -23.28 31.48 -15.69
C LEU A 118 -22.73 32.62 -14.82
N TYR A 119 -23.54 33.06 -13.86
CA TYR A 119 -23.18 34.01 -12.82
C TYR A 119 -23.38 33.36 -11.44
N ASN A 120 -22.32 33.34 -10.63
CA ASN A 120 -22.40 32.98 -9.22
C ASN A 120 -22.33 34.26 -8.41
N ALA A 121 -23.28 34.47 -7.50
CA ALA A 121 -23.32 35.66 -6.67
C ALA A 121 -23.48 35.31 -5.19
N LYS A 122 -22.73 36.01 -4.34
CA LYS A 122 -22.96 36.06 -2.90
C LYS A 122 -23.49 37.43 -2.53
N ALA A 123 -24.57 37.49 -1.76
CA ALA A 123 -25.18 38.71 -1.28
C ALA A 123 -25.05 38.82 0.23
N PHE A 124 -24.78 40.03 0.70
CA PHE A 124 -24.64 40.37 2.11
C PHE A 124 -25.60 41.49 2.51
N THR A 125 -26.29 41.30 3.64
CA THR A 125 -27.08 42.35 4.29
C THR A 125 -27.05 42.18 5.81
N GLU A 126 -26.60 43.20 6.54
CA GLU A 126 -26.68 43.29 8.01
C GLU A 126 -26.26 41.99 8.74
N GLY A 127 -25.11 41.42 8.41
CA GLY A 127 -24.60 40.18 9.03
C GLY A 127 -25.23 38.89 8.49
N THR A 128 -26.02 38.96 7.42
CA THR A 128 -26.67 37.83 6.73
C THR A 128 -26.05 37.62 5.37
N TRP A 129 -25.54 36.42 5.12
CA TRP A 129 -25.02 36.01 3.82
C TRP A 129 -25.96 35.02 3.14
N PHE A 130 -26.10 35.13 1.82
CA PHE A 130 -26.84 34.16 1.02
C PHE A 130 -26.33 34.06 -0.42
N SER A 131 -26.63 32.92 -1.06
CA SER A 131 -26.11 32.57 -2.38
C SER A 131 -27.19 32.63 -3.45
N LEU A 132 -26.78 33.10 -4.63
CA LEU A 132 -27.61 33.33 -5.80
C LEU A 132 -26.90 32.79 -7.03
N TYR A 133 -27.71 32.29 -7.96
CA TYR A 133 -27.24 31.77 -9.24
C TYR A 133 -27.99 32.43 -10.39
N GLY A 134 -27.25 32.93 -11.37
CA GLY A 134 -27.77 33.60 -12.56
C GLY A 134 -27.42 32.84 -13.83
N THR A 135 -28.39 32.55 -14.68
CA THR A 135 -28.14 32.03 -16.03
C THR A 135 -28.41 33.12 -17.07
N LEU A 136 -27.45 33.32 -17.98
CA LEU A 136 -27.67 34.18 -19.14
C LEU A 136 -28.67 33.48 -20.07
N ASP A 137 -29.76 34.16 -20.36
CA ASP A 137 -30.83 33.68 -21.23
C ASP A 137 -30.37 33.60 -22.69
N GLU A 138 -31.16 32.96 -23.56
CA GLU A 138 -30.81 32.77 -24.98
C GLU A 138 -30.66 34.09 -25.74
N ASP A 139 -31.30 35.16 -25.26
CA ASP A 139 -31.19 36.52 -25.79
C ASP A 139 -29.80 37.17 -25.56
N GLY A 140 -28.96 36.56 -24.73
CA GLY A 140 -27.62 37.03 -24.38
C GLY A 140 -27.59 38.33 -23.57
N LYS A 141 -28.75 38.86 -23.15
CA LYS A 141 -28.90 40.16 -22.49
C LYS A 141 -29.58 40.07 -21.13
N THR A 142 -30.45 39.09 -20.92
CA THR A 142 -31.20 38.93 -19.68
C THR A 142 -30.57 37.84 -18.82
N VAL A 143 -30.44 38.09 -17.51
CA VAL A 143 -29.96 37.08 -16.54
C VAL A 143 -31.12 36.64 -15.66
N ARG A 144 -31.44 35.34 -15.68
CA ARG A 144 -32.45 34.74 -14.80
C ARG A 144 -31.80 34.35 -13.48
N TRP A 145 -32.18 35.02 -12.40
CA TRP A 145 -31.61 34.77 -11.08
C TRP A 145 -32.49 33.85 -10.23
N ALA A 146 -31.85 32.93 -9.53
CA ALA A 146 -32.47 32.05 -8.55
C ALA A 146 -31.71 32.10 -7.23
N PHE A 147 -32.46 32.20 -6.13
CA PHE A 147 -31.98 31.98 -4.78
C PHE A 147 -31.63 30.50 -4.60
N LEU A 148 -30.46 30.24 -4.04
CA LEU A 148 -30.01 28.91 -3.67
C LEU A 148 -30.39 28.65 -2.22
N HIS A 149 -29.59 29.15 -1.29
CA HIS A 149 -29.74 28.95 0.15
C HIS A 149 -29.02 30.05 0.95
N GLY A 150 -29.23 30.08 2.26
CA GLY A 150 -28.52 30.98 3.17
C GLY A 150 -27.14 30.43 3.55
N GLU A 151 -26.20 31.33 3.86
CA GLU A 151 -24.79 31.00 4.09
C GLU A 151 -24.35 31.37 5.52
N PRO A 152 -24.89 30.70 6.56
CA PRO A 152 -24.70 31.12 7.95
C PRO A 152 -23.23 31.03 8.41
N LEU A 153 -22.42 30.17 7.80
CA LEU A 153 -20.99 30.03 8.12
C LEU A 153 -20.16 31.24 7.63
N LEU A 154 -20.60 31.95 6.58
CA LEU A 154 -19.90 33.14 6.08
C LEU A 154 -20.00 34.34 7.01
N ARG A 155 -20.88 34.29 8.02
CA ARG A 155 -20.87 35.27 9.12
C ARG A 155 -19.52 35.34 9.84
N ARG A 156 -18.77 34.24 9.86
CA ARG A 156 -17.39 34.20 10.40
C ARG A 156 -16.41 35.05 9.59
N THR A 157 -16.71 35.28 8.32
CA THR A 157 -15.90 36.13 7.44
C THR A 157 -16.17 37.62 7.69
N PHE A 158 -17.43 38.00 7.89
CA PHE A 158 -17.81 39.37 8.26
C PHE A 158 -19.19 39.41 8.91
N LYS A 159 -19.29 40.07 10.08
CA LYS A 159 -20.50 40.14 10.92
C LYS A 159 -21.08 41.55 11.11
N GLY A 160 -20.48 42.57 10.50
CA GLY A 160 -20.86 43.98 10.64
C GLY A 160 -22.15 44.36 9.90
N THR A 161 -22.44 45.65 9.86
CA THR A 161 -23.59 46.22 9.13
C THR A 161 -23.33 46.32 7.62
N SER A 162 -24.38 46.54 6.81
CA SER A 162 -24.21 46.76 5.37
C SER A 162 -23.36 48.00 5.08
N ALA A 163 -23.47 49.06 5.88
CA ALA A 163 -22.67 50.27 5.75
C ALA A 163 -21.18 50.03 6.06
N GLU A 164 -20.89 49.25 7.10
CA GLU A 164 -19.51 48.85 7.44
C GLU A 164 -18.90 47.97 6.35
N MET A 165 -19.69 47.06 5.76
CA MET A 165 -19.23 46.23 4.64
C MET A 165 -18.89 47.08 3.42
N ILE A 166 -19.76 48.02 3.04
CA ILE A 166 -19.52 48.92 1.90
C ILE A 166 -18.24 49.72 2.11
N LYS A 167 -18.07 50.33 3.28
CA LYS A 167 -16.87 51.11 3.61
C LYS A 167 -15.61 50.24 3.57
N MET A 168 -15.67 49.03 4.13
CA MET A 168 -14.53 48.09 4.12
C MET A 168 -14.16 47.67 2.69
N VAL A 169 -15.13 47.37 1.83
CA VAL A 169 -14.87 47.06 0.41
C VAL A 169 -14.22 48.25 -0.30
N GLU A 170 -14.70 49.47 -0.07
CA GLU A 170 -14.11 50.69 -0.65
C GLU A 170 -12.68 50.93 -0.19
N ASP A 171 -12.43 50.80 1.11
CA ASP A 171 -11.08 50.97 1.69
C ASP A 171 -10.13 49.87 1.20
N ALA A 172 -10.61 48.64 1.01
CA ALA A 172 -9.83 47.53 0.48
C ALA A 172 -9.50 47.71 -1.01
N LEU A 173 -10.46 48.12 -1.84
CA LEU A 173 -10.23 48.41 -3.25
C LEU A 173 -9.32 49.62 -3.46
N ALA A 174 -9.39 50.62 -2.57
CA ALA A 174 -8.48 51.77 -2.54
C ALA A 174 -7.12 51.46 -1.91
N LYS A 175 -6.86 50.21 -1.47
CA LYS A 175 -5.65 49.76 -0.77
C LYS A 175 -5.33 50.56 0.51
N LYS A 176 -6.35 51.15 1.15
CA LYS A 176 -6.22 51.93 2.41
C LYS A 176 -6.24 51.03 3.65
N ALA A 177 -6.96 49.91 3.59
CA ALA A 177 -7.03 48.92 4.67
C ALA A 177 -7.16 47.50 4.09
N LYS A 178 -6.61 46.49 4.78
CA LYS A 178 -6.83 45.09 4.39
C LYS A 178 -8.15 44.58 4.99
N PRO A 179 -8.93 43.76 4.26
CA PRO A 179 -10.10 43.09 4.81
C PRO A 179 -9.75 42.26 6.06
N PRO A 180 -10.66 42.11 7.03
CA PRO A 180 -10.43 41.29 8.21
C PRO A 180 -10.27 39.81 7.84
N GLU A 181 -9.40 39.11 8.57
CA GLU A 181 -9.28 37.65 8.50
C GLU A 181 -10.52 36.97 9.13
N PRO A 182 -10.92 35.77 8.67
CA PRO A 182 -12.06 35.06 9.25
C PRO A 182 -11.89 34.77 10.74
N ASP A 183 -12.92 35.06 11.53
CA ASP A 183 -12.94 34.77 12.97
C ASP A 183 -13.49 33.35 13.23
N GLU A 184 -12.60 32.41 13.52
CA GLU A 184 -12.97 31.02 13.82
C GLU A 184 -13.78 30.86 15.12
N LYS A 185 -13.73 31.85 16.03
CA LYS A 185 -14.47 31.83 17.30
C LYS A 185 -15.92 32.32 17.15
N GLU A 186 -16.25 33.03 16.08
CA GLU A 186 -17.60 33.48 15.80
C GLU A 186 -18.50 32.27 15.44
N LYS A 187 -19.70 32.18 16.02
CA LYS A 187 -20.66 31.13 15.67
C LYS A 187 -21.34 31.49 14.34
N GLY A 188 -21.51 30.50 13.46
CA GLY A 188 -22.28 30.68 12.24
C GLY A 188 -23.73 31.06 12.56
N GLY A 189 -24.34 31.90 11.73
CA GLY A 189 -25.72 32.36 11.93
C GLY A 189 -26.10 33.47 10.96
N TYR A 190 -27.32 33.98 11.11
CA TYR A 190 -27.84 35.07 10.30
C TYR A 190 -27.91 36.38 11.11
N GLY A 191 -27.91 37.51 10.41
CA GLY A 191 -28.12 38.84 10.96
C GLY A 191 -29.45 38.98 11.71
N PRO A 192 -29.62 40.07 12.48
CA PRO A 192 -30.89 40.38 13.11
C PRO A 192 -32.01 40.38 12.05
N ALA A 193 -33.12 39.71 12.37
CA ALA A 193 -34.34 39.83 11.58
C ALA A 193 -34.84 41.28 11.65
N GLU A 194 -35.58 41.71 10.63
CA GLU A 194 -36.21 43.01 10.70
C GLU A 194 -37.19 43.03 11.88
N GLU A 195 -37.07 44.04 12.75
CA GLU A 195 -38.09 44.28 13.77
C GLU A 195 -39.39 44.61 13.04
N LYS A 196 -40.28 43.62 12.92
CA LYS A 196 -41.68 43.91 12.67
C LYS A 196 -42.12 44.80 13.81
N LYS A 197 -42.46 46.05 13.54
CA LYS A 197 -43.33 46.81 14.43
C LYS A 197 -44.63 46.01 14.54
N CYS A 198 -44.71 45.15 15.54
CA CYS A 198 -45.95 44.57 16.01
C CYS A 198 -46.47 45.50 17.09
N ASP A 199 -47.69 45.94 16.88
CA ASP A 199 -48.49 46.69 17.84
C ASP A 199 -48.43 46.04 19.23
N GLU A 200 -48.31 46.90 20.24
CA GLU A 200 -48.48 46.57 21.65
C GLU A 200 -49.86 45.95 21.86
N ASP A 201 -49.94 44.72 22.38
CA ASP A 201 -50.66 44.47 23.64
C ASP A 201 -50.61 43.01 24.11
N ALA A 202 -50.51 42.90 25.43
CA ALA A 202 -50.80 41.76 26.32
C ALA A 202 -49.63 40.85 26.78
N PRO A 203 -49.62 40.46 28.07
CA PRO A 203 -48.39 40.20 28.82
C PRO A 203 -48.12 38.73 29.13
N ALA A 204 -46.90 38.52 29.66
CA ALA A 204 -46.21 37.29 30.05
C ALA A 204 -47.03 36.24 30.84
N PRO A 205 -46.48 35.01 30.98
CA PRO A 205 -45.77 34.79 32.24
C PRO A 205 -44.45 34.00 32.16
N ALA A 206 -43.56 34.42 33.06
CA ALA A 206 -42.47 33.69 33.71
C ALA A 206 -43.00 32.39 34.38
N SER A 207 -42.27 31.34 34.77
CA SER A 207 -40.84 31.07 35.01
C SER A 207 -40.72 29.58 35.40
N SER A 208 -39.51 29.01 35.29
CA SER A 208 -38.82 28.12 36.28
C SER A 208 -39.61 26.95 36.94
N THR A 209 -39.16 25.71 37.10
CA THR A 209 -37.82 25.12 37.29
C THR A 209 -38.07 23.63 37.68
N THR A 210 -37.41 22.69 36.98
CA THR A 210 -36.56 21.56 37.48
C THR A 210 -36.99 20.69 38.71
N PRO A 211 -36.44 19.45 38.92
CA PRO A 211 -36.34 18.24 38.08
C PRO A 211 -36.61 16.90 38.86
N ALA A 212 -36.33 15.78 38.19
CA ALA A 212 -35.86 14.46 38.71
C ALA A 212 -36.90 13.37 39.08
N SER A 213 -36.88 12.25 38.34
CA SER A 213 -36.28 10.96 38.77
C SER A 213 -36.89 9.75 38.05
N GLY A 214 -36.06 8.72 37.82
CA GLY A 214 -36.43 7.31 38.02
C GLY A 214 -37.15 6.54 36.91
N GLY A 215 -36.37 5.85 36.07
CA GLY A 215 -36.34 4.38 36.02
C GLY A 215 -37.53 3.56 35.47
N ARG A 216 -37.15 2.64 34.57
CA ARG A 216 -37.79 1.38 34.14
C ARG A 216 -38.77 1.39 32.97
N GLN A 217 -38.60 0.34 32.19
CA GLN A 217 -39.13 -0.01 30.88
C GLN A 217 -39.99 -1.29 31.03
N PRO A 218 -40.58 -1.82 29.95
CA PRO A 218 -41.97 -1.72 29.50
C PRO A 218 -42.77 -3.02 29.84
N PRO A 219 -43.98 -3.31 29.29
CA PRO A 219 -44.13 -3.84 27.92
C PRO A 219 -45.50 -3.55 27.21
N GLU A 220 -45.56 -3.91 25.90
CA GLU A 220 -46.66 -4.57 25.11
C GLU A 220 -48.14 -4.14 25.28
N GLU A 221 -49.07 -4.15 24.31
CA GLU A 221 -49.23 -4.80 23.01
C GLU A 221 -50.52 -4.21 22.34
N THR A 222 -50.61 -4.24 21.00
CA THR A 222 -51.79 -4.45 20.09
C THR A 222 -53.21 -3.95 20.47
N LYS A 223 -54.15 -3.52 19.61
CA LYS A 223 -54.41 -3.62 18.16
C LYS A 223 -55.77 -2.91 17.89
N GLU A 224 -55.96 -2.40 16.67
CA GLU A 224 -57.21 -2.42 15.87
C GLU A 224 -58.47 -1.66 16.41
N GLN A 225 -59.39 -1.08 15.63
CA GLN A 225 -59.82 -1.30 14.23
C GLN A 225 -60.86 -0.21 13.80
N GLU A 226 -61.09 -0.14 12.47
CA GLU A 226 -62.35 0.23 11.75
C GLU A 226 -62.91 1.68 11.81
N ARG A 227 -63.59 2.28 10.81
CA ARG A 227 -64.23 1.92 9.51
C ARG A 227 -64.57 3.26 8.80
N THR A 228 -64.22 3.54 7.53
CA THR A 228 -64.88 3.24 6.23
C THR A 228 -66.21 3.96 5.89
N GLN A 229 -66.27 4.45 4.62
CA GLN A 229 -67.43 4.79 3.74
C GLN A 229 -67.79 6.30 3.64
N THR A 230 -68.11 6.93 2.49
CA THR A 230 -68.42 6.54 1.08
C THR A 230 -68.41 7.80 0.17
N ARG A 231 -67.75 7.78 -1.00
CA ARG A 231 -68.26 7.77 -2.40
C ARG A 231 -68.99 9.01 -2.96
N GLY A 232 -68.43 9.59 -4.04
CA GLY A 232 -69.08 10.46 -5.04
C GLY A 232 -68.15 10.67 -6.25
N ALA A 233 -68.64 10.46 -7.47
CA ALA A 233 -67.87 10.17 -8.70
C ALA A 233 -67.61 11.39 -9.62
N ASP A 234 -66.49 11.38 -10.35
CA ASP A 234 -66.37 11.65 -11.81
C ASP A 234 -64.87 11.63 -12.27
N ALA A 235 -64.61 11.06 -13.45
CA ALA A 235 -63.28 10.79 -14.04
C ALA A 235 -62.89 11.83 -15.14
N PRO A 236 -61.74 11.76 -15.85
CA PRO A 236 -60.36 11.40 -15.50
C PRO A 236 -59.35 12.55 -15.84
N ARG A 237 -58.30 12.79 -15.04
CA ARG A 237 -57.11 13.55 -15.49
C ARG A 237 -55.81 12.97 -14.92
N SER A 238 -54.89 12.69 -15.83
CA SER A 238 -53.50 12.26 -15.63
C SER A 238 -52.76 13.07 -14.56
N PRO A 239 -52.01 12.45 -13.63
CA PRO A 239 -50.92 13.12 -12.94
C PRO A 239 -49.65 13.00 -13.78
N GLY A 240 -49.25 14.12 -14.38
CA GLY A 240 -47.89 14.32 -14.87
C GLY A 240 -46.90 14.14 -13.71
N GLY A 241 -46.26 12.98 -13.65
CA GLY A 241 -45.09 12.76 -12.82
C GLY A 241 -43.89 13.52 -13.41
N PRO A 242 -42.98 14.05 -12.56
CA PRO A 242 -41.79 14.72 -13.05
C PRO A 242 -40.89 13.75 -13.81
N ALA A 243 -40.44 14.21 -14.97
CA ALA A 243 -39.60 13.50 -15.90
C ALA A 243 -38.26 13.06 -15.27
N LEU A 244 -37.90 11.83 -15.61
CA LEU A 244 -36.56 11.24 -15.71
C LEU A 244 -35.36 12.18 -15.49
N PHE A 245 -34.57 11.89 -14.44
CA PHE A 245 -33.16 12.27 -14.45
C PHE A 245 -32.34 11.30 -15.30
N ALA A 246 -31.65 11.92 -16.24
CA ALA A 246 -30.75 11.37 -17.22
C ALA A 246 -29.46 10.78 -16.60
N VAL A 247 -28.83 9.97 -17.43
CA VAL A 247 -27.55 9.26 -17.28
C VAL A 247 -26.42 10.18 -16.82
N ILE A 248 -25.64 9.75 -15.82
CA ILE A 248 -24.34 10.33 -15.47
C ILE A 248 -23.28 9.68 -16.39
N PRO A 249 -22.53 10.44 -17.21
CA PRO A 249 -21.64 9.87 -18.22
C PRO A 249 -20.28 9.46 -17.61
N SER A 250 -19.84 8.21 -17.82
CA SER A 250 -18.51 7.72 -17.44
C SER A 250 -17.74 7.14 -18.63
N PHE A 251 -16.42 7.31 -18.63
CA PHE A 251 -15.58 7.30 -19.83
C PHE A 251 -15.32 5.91 -20.47
N VAL A 252 -15.59 4.81 -19.77
CA VAL A 252 -14.99 3.50 -20.16
C VAL A 252 -16.00 2.52 -20.75
N LEU A 253 -17.26 2.59 -20.33
CA LEU A 253 -18.35 1.90 -21.01
C LEU A 253 -18.94 2.74 -22.16
N VAL A 254 -18.82 4.07 -22.10
CA VAL A 254 -19.55 4.97 -23.01
C VAL A 254 -18.76 5.29 -24.28
N GLY A 255 -17.43 5.18 -24.33
CA GLY A 255 -16.69 5.45 -25.58
C GLY A 255 -17.26 4.63 -26.76
N PRO A 256 -17.26 3.28 -26.67
CA PRO A 256 -17.88 2.44 -27.68
C PRO A 256 -19.42 2.47 -27.66
N LEU A 257 -20.05 2.50 -26.48
CA LEU A 257 -21.50 2.37 -26.36
C LEU A 257 -22.27 3.67 -26.70
N ALA A 258 -21.70 4.86 -26.51
CA ALA A 258 -22.27 6.12 -27.02
C ALA A 258 -22.05 6.29 -28.52
N ILE A 259 -20.94 5.79 -29.07
CA ILE A 259 -20.77 5.73 -30.53
C ILE A 259 -21.87 4.84 -31.12
N VAL A 260 -22.09 3.65 -30.56
CA VAL A 260 -23.16 2.73 -31.00
C VAL A 260 -24.57 3.28 -30.70
N ALA A 261 -24.78 3.96 -29.56
CA ALA A 261 -26.07 4.58 -29.22
C ALA A 261 -26.40 5.81 -30.07
N ALA A 262 -25.38 6.58 -30.47
CA ALA A 262 -25.52 7.68 -31.41
C ALA A 262 -25.80 7.18 -32.83
N LEU A 263 -25.23 6.03 -33.22
CA LEU A 263 -25.48 5.38 -34.51
C LEU A 263 -26.87 4.69 -34.58
N PHE A 264 -27.43 4.23 -33.45
CA PHE A 264 -28.70 3.49 -33.40
C PHE A 264 -29.67 3.94 -32.28
N PRO A 265 -30.15 5.20 -32.28
CA PRO A 265 -30.95 5.77 -31.19
C PRO A 265 -32.30 5.06 -30.95
N GLY A 266 -32.92 4.49 -31.98
CA GLY A 266 -34.18 3.74 -31.86
C GLY A 266 -34.04 2.41 -31.08
N VAL A 267 -32.86 1.78 -31.15
CA VAL A 267 -32.54 0.55 -30.40
C VAL A 267 -32.35 0.88 -28.92
N PHE A 268 -31.63 1.97 -28.62
CA PHE A 268 -31.34 2.39 -27.25
C PHE A 268 -32.55 3.01 -26.52
N ALA A 269 -33.47 3.68 -27.23
CA ALA A 269 -34.72 4.17 -26.64
C ALA A 269 -35.63 3.02 -26.16
N ARG A 270 -35.74 1.94 -26.96
CA ARG A 270 -36.47 0.72 -26.55
C ARG A 270 -35.73 -0.05 -25.45
N MET A 271 -34.41 -0.06 -25.49
CA MET A 271 -33.56 -0.68 -24.45
C MET A 271 -33.65 0.07 -23.11
N ALA A 272 -33.72 1.41 -23.10
CA ALA A 272 -33.88 2.22 -21.88
C ALA A 272 -35.20 1.94 -21.14
N VAL A 273 -36.26 1.59 -21.89
CA VAL A 273 -37.53 1.16 -21.32
C VAL A 273 -37.44 -0.27 -20.77
N GLY A 274 -36.75 -1.19 -21.45
CA GLY A 274 -36.52 -2.57 -21.01
C GLY A 274 -35.53 -2.75 -19.85
N MET A 275 -34.54 -1.85 -19.71
CA MET A 275 -33.47 -1.94 -18.70
C MET A 275 -33.78 -1.22 -17.38
N LYS A 276 -35.00 -0.70 -17.18
CA LYS A 276 -35.43 -0.13 -15.89
C LYS A 276 -35.24 -1.11 -14.71
N ARG A 277 -35.31 -2.42 -14.99
CA ARG A 277 -35.12 -3.54 -14.06
C ARG A 277 -33.66 -3.82 -13.66
N TRP A 278 -32.69 -3.34 -14.45
CA TRP A 278 -31.26 -3.66 -14.29
C TRP A 278 -30.43 -2.44 -13.87
N ARG A 279 -31.10 -1.38 -13.44
CA ARG A 279 -30.49 -0.08 -13.17
C ARG A 279 -29.44 -0.16 -12.06
N ALA A 280 -29.62 -1.01 -11.04
CA ALA A 280 -28.63 -1.10 -9.96
C ALA A 280 -27.34 -1.75 -10.45
N PHE A 281 -27.47 -2.88 -11.15
CA PHE A 281 -26.33 -3.61 -11.72
C PHE A 281 -25.52 -2.75 -12.69
N LEU A 282 -26.19 -2.08 -13.64
CA LEU A 282 -25.51 -1.28 -14.67
C LEU A 282 -24.77 -0.07 -14.09
N VAL A 283 -25.34 0.57 -13.06
CA VAL A 283 -24.70 1.70 -12.38
C VAL A 283 -23.44 1.24 -11.64
N VAL A 284 -23.53 0.16 -10.87
CA VAL A 284 -22.40 -0.39 -10.12
C VAL A 284 -21.28 -0.86 -11.04
N ALA A 285 -21.61 -1.60 -12.10
CA ALA A 285 -20.65 -2.05 -13.10
C ALA A 285 -19.93 -0.86 -13.77
N SER A 286 -20.66 0.22 -14.05
CA SER A 286 -20.08 1.45 -14.63
C SER A 286 -19.14 2.17 -13.66
N ILE A 287 -19.51 2.26 -12.39
CA ILE A 287 -18.66 2.87 -11.36
C ILE A 287 -17.38 2.05 -11.16
N ASN A 288 -17.50 0.72 -10.98
CA ASN A 288 -16.35 -0.14 -10.73
C ASN A 288 -15.36 -0.15 -11.90
N SER A 289 -15.86 -0.27 -13.13
CA SER A 289 -15.00 -0.21 -14.33
C SER A 289 -14.30 1.14 -14.49
N THR A 290 -14.97 2.25 -14.15
CA THR A 290 -14.39 3.59 -14.23
C THR A 290 -13.31 3.80 -13.16
N LEU A 291 -13.58 3.44 -11.91
CA LEU A 291 -12.62 3.56 -10.82
C LEU A 291 -11.36 2.73 -11.07
N ALA A 292 -11.53 1.50 -11.57
CA ALA A 292 -10.42 0.63 -11.92
C ALA A 292 -9.56 1.21 -13.05
N LEU A 293 -10.17 1.81 -14.08
CA LEU A 293 -9.42 2.45 -15.16
C LEU A 293 -8.68 3.70 -14.68
N VAL A 294 -9.35 4.56 -13.90
CA VAL A 294 -8.72 5.80 -13.39
C VAL A 294 -7.52 5.45 -12.51
N TYR A 295 -7.66 4.44 -11.64
CA TYR A 295 -6.55 3.96 -10.82
C TYR A 295 -5.37 3.50 -11.69
N TRP A 296 -5.63 2.65 -12.69
CA TRP A 296 -4.60 2.17 -13.62
C TRP A 296 -3.94 3.32 -14.41
N ALA A 297 -4.74 4.19 -15.02
CA ALA A 297 -4.22 5.28 -15.84
C ALA A 297 -3.35 6.22 -15.02
N VAL A 298 -3.84 6.69 -13.87
CA VAL A 298 -3.14 7.68 -13.06
C VAL A 298 -1.94 7.06 -12.35
N PHE A 299 -2.13 5.96 -11.63
CA PHE A 299 -1.12 5.47 -10.68
C PHE A 299 -0.20 4.40 -11.24
N VAL A 300 -0.67 3.60 -12.23
CA VAL A 300 0.15 2.55 -12.85
C VAL A 300 0.85 3.07 -14.10
N ARG A 301 0.15 3.79 -14.99
CA ARG A 301 0.73 4.19 -16.29
C ARG A 301 1.55 5.49 -16.27
N TYR A 302 1.09 6.53 -15.57
CA TYR A 302 1.72 7.86 -15.62
C TYR A 302 2.58 8.18 -14.39
N PHE A 303 2.27 7.64 -13.21
CA PHE A 303 3.01 7.92 -11.96
C PHE A 303 3.45 6.67 -11.18
N PRO A 304 4.09 5.66 -11.81
CA PRO A 304 4.50 4.44 -11.10
C PRO A 304 5.50 4.69 -9.97
N ARG A 305 6.25 5.81 -10.03
CA ARG A 305 7.25 6.23 -9.02
C ARG A 305 6.65 6.94 -7.79
N TYR A 306 5.34 7.21 -7.79
CA TYR A 306 4.67 8.02 -6.75
C TYR A 306 3.47 7.33 -6.11
N LEU A 307 3.30 6.01 -6.27
CA LEU A 307 2.37 5.28 -5.41
C LEU A 307 2.78 5.54 -3.96
N PRO A 308 1.96 6.27 -3.17
CA PRO A 308 2.32 6.57 -1.80
C PRO A 308 2.50 5.25 -1.08
N SER A 309 3.53 5.10 -0.24
CA SER A 309 3.79 3.91 0.58
C SER A 309 2.69 3.62 1.63
N GLY A 310 1.53 4.26 1.52
CA GLY A 310 0.38 4.07 2.37
C GLY A 310 -0.50 2.94 1.86
N ARG A 311 -1.00 2.11 2.78
CA ARG A 311 -1.90 0.98 2.50
C ARG A 311 -3.17 1.35 1.71
N TRP A 312 -3.55 2.62 1.64
CA TRP A 312 -4.85 3.10 1.13
C TRP A 312 -5.00 3.10 -0.40
N LEU A 313 -3.91 3.17 -1.15
CA LEU A 313 -3.92 3.08 -2.63
C LEU A 313 -3.20 1.83 -3.13
N ALA A 314 -2.96 0.85 -2.25
CA ALA A 314 -2.45 -0.45 -2.65
C ALA A 314 -3.51 -1.19 -3.48
N PRO A 315 -3.11 -2.02 -4.47
CA PRO A 315 -4.03 -2.76 -5.33
C PRO A 315 -5.14 -3.51 -4.57
N ASP A 316 -4.79 -4.22 -3.50
CA ASP A 316 -5.75 -4.99 -2.68
C ASP A 316 -6.77 -4.09 -1.98
N THR A 317 -6.35 -2.88 -1.59
CA THR A 317 -7.22 -1.92 -0.92
C THR A 317 -8.16 -1.23 -1.92
N VAL A 318 -7.69 -0.98 -3.14
CA VAL A 318 -8.56 -0.53 -4.25
C VAL A 318 -9.57 -1.60 -4.61
N SER A 319 -9.17 -2.87 -4.68
CA SER A 319 -10.10 -4.00 -4.86
C SER A 319 -11.14 -4.07 -3.75
N LEU A 320 -10.74 -3.84 -2.49
CA LEU A 320 -11.69 -3.76 -1.38
C LEU A 320 -12.71 -2.63 -1.58
N TYR A 321 -12.30 -1.46 -2.10
CA TYR A 321 -13.25 -0.38 -2.41
C TYR A 321 -14.26 -0.80 -3.48
N LEU A 322 -13.83 -1.49 -4.53
CA LEU A 322 -14.72 -2.00 -5.58
C LEU A 322 -15.71 -3.04 -5.04
N VAL A 323 -15.27 -3.89 -4.10
CA VAL A 323 -16.14 -4.83 -3.37
C VAL A 323 -17.18 -4.08 -2.55
N VAL A 324 -16.80 -3.03 -1.83
CA VAL A 324 -17.73 -2.23 -1.03
C VAL A 324 -18.75 -1.54 -1.93
N VAL A 325 -18.35 -0.99 -3.08
CA VAL A 325 -19.28 -0.42 -4.07
C VAL A 325 -20.27 -1.48 -4.56
N ALA A 326 -19.79 -2.69 -4.87
CA ALA A 326 -20.65 -3.78 -5.30
C ALA A 326 -21.63 -4.23 -4.19
N ALA A 327 -21.19 -4.27 -2.93
CA ALA A 327 -22.01 -4.63 -1.77
C ALA A 327 -23.08 -3.57 -1.47
N VAL A 328 -22.75 -2.28 -1.54
CA VAL A 328 -23.74 -1.19 -1.45
C VAL A 328 -24.73 -1.27 -2.60
N GLY A 329 -24.25 -1.56 -3.81
CA GLY A 329 -25.07 -1.86 -4.97
C GLY A 329 -26.08 -2.98 -4.73
N LEU A 330 -25.63 -4.10 -4.16
CA LEU A 330 -26.46 -5.26 -3.83
C LEU A 330 -27.55 -4.92 -2.80
N LEU A 331 -27.21 -4.13 -1.79
CA LEU A 331 -28.19 -3.63 -0.81
C LEU A 331 -29.21 -2.70 -1.47
N TRP A 332 -28.75 -1.84 -2.39
CA TRP A 332 -29.61 -0.95 -3.15
C TRP A 332 -30.57 -1.72 -4.06
N SER A 333 -30.08 -2.73 -4.80
CA SER A 333 -30.91 -3.58 -5.66
C SER A 333 -31.95 -4.34 -4.85
N GLY A 334 -31.57 -4.88 -3.69
CA GLY A 334 -32.49 -5.58 -2.80
C GLY A 334 -33.60 -4.67 -2.25
N ARG A 335 -33.27 -3.47 -1.77
CA ARG A 335 -34.27 -2.49 -1.27
C ARG A 335 -35.18 -1.99 -2.39
N ARG A 336 -34.60 -1.68 -3.55
CA ARG A 336 -35.32 -1.26 -4.76
C ARG A 336 -36.31 -2.33 -5.21
N TYR A 337 -35.88 -3.59 -5.26
CA TYR A 337 -36.71 -4.71 -5.67
C TYR A 337 -37.93 -4.88 -4.75
N ARG A 338 -37.73 -4.80 -3.42
CA ARG A 338 -38.84 -4.88 -2.45
C ARG A 338 -39.85 -3.74 -2.59
N ARG A 339 -39.37 -2.52 -2.85
CA ARG A 339 -40.23 -1.36 -3.08
C ARG A 339 -41.04 -1.50 -4.37
N LEU A 340 -40.40 -1.90 -5.46
CA LEU A 340 -41.05 -2.10 -6.76
C LEU A 340 -42.06 -3.26 -6.72
N ALA A 341 -41.77 -4.32 -5.96
CA ALA A 341 -42.71 -5.41 -5.72
C ALA A 341 -44.01 -4.97 -5.03
N ALA A 342 -43.96 -3.89 -4.23
CA ALA A 342 -45.12 -3.32 -3.56
C ALA A 342 -45.89 -2.30 -4.41
N GLU A 343 -45.21 -1.59 -5.32
CA GLU A 343 -45.79 -0.50 -6.11
C GLU A 343 -46.24 -0.94 -7.53
N ASP A 344 -45.59 -1.93 -8.17
CA ASP A 344 -45.91 -2.43 -9.52
C ASP A 344 -45.50 -3.92 -9.72
N PRO A 345 -46.46 -4.88 -9.64
CA PRO A 345 -46.20 -6.31 -9.82
C PRO A 345 -45.60 -6.67 -11.20
N ALA A 346 -45.85 -5.84 -12.22
CA ALA A 346 -45.33 -6.06 -13.55
C ALA A 346 -43.81 -5.91 -13.61
N VAL A 347 -43.16 -5.22 -12.65
CA VAL A 347 -41.70 -5.11 -12.56
C VAL A 347 -41.07 -6.37 -11.94
N THR A 348 -41.81 -7.12 -11.14
CA THR A 348 -41.39 -8.40 -10.54
C THR A 348 -41.69 -9.63 -11.39
N GLY A 349 -42.49 -9.47 -12.46
CA GLY A 349 -42.82 -10.54 -13.39
C GLY A 349 -41.61 -11.05 -14.19
N THR A 350 -41.77 -12.20 -14.84
CA THR A 350 -40.72 -12.84 -15.65
C THR A 350 -40.09 -11.88 -16.67
N PRO A 351 -38.77 -11.98 -16.94
CA PRO A 351 -38.12 -11.18 -17.97
C PRO A 351 -38.83 -11.30 -19.33
N GLY A 352 -39.05 -10.17 -19.99
CA GLY A 352 -39.67 -10.15 -21.33
C GLY A 352 -38.70 -10.67 -22.40
N ARG A 353 -39.19 -11.09 -23.58
CA ARG A 353 -38.33 -11.54 -24.69
C ARG A 353 -37.28 -10.50 -25.10
N VAL A 354 -37.68 -9.22 -25.12
CA VAL A 354 -36.80 -8.07 -25.43
C VAL A 354 -35.72 -7.85 -24.36
N GLU A 355 -36.04 -8.16 -23.10
CA GLU A 355 -35.11 -8.03 -21.98
C GLU A 355 -34.08 -9.16 -22.01
N LEU A 356 -34.53 -10.39 -22.30
CA LEU A 356 -33.65 -11.55 -22.44
C LEU A 356 -32.68 -11.38 -23.62
N THR A 357 -33.16 -10.87 -24.76
CA THR A 357 -32.30 -10.61 -25.93
C THR A 357 -31.29 -9.49 -25.66
N ALA A 358 -31.67 -8.46 -24.89
CA ALA A 358 -30.73 -7.41 -24.48
C ALA A 358 -29.63 -7.92 -23.54
N LEU A 359 -29.97 -8.78 -22.57
CA LEU A 359 -29.00 -9.40 -21.65
C LEU A 359 -28.04 -10.34 -22.37
N LEU A 360 -28.55 -11.15 -23.30
CA LEU A 360 -27.72 -11.99 -24.16
C LEU A 360 -26.80 -11.16 -25.05
N GLY A 361 -27.31 -10.07 -25.64
CA GLY A 361 -26.52 -9.14 -26.43
C GLY A 361 -25.41 -8.46 -25.61
N LEU A 362 -25.70 -8.03 -24.38
CA LEU A 362 -24.72 -7.43 -23.48
C LEU A 362 -23.67 -8.47 -23.02
N THR A 363 -24.10 -9.70 -22.77
CA THR A 363 -23.20 -10.82 -22.42
C THR A 363 -22.26 -11.15 -23.57
N ALA A 364 -22.79 -11.23 -24.79
CA ALA A 364 -21.99 -11.44 -26.00
C ALA A 364 -21.05 -10.27 -26.27
N PHE A 365 -21.48 -9.04 -26.02
CA PHE A 365 -20.64 -7.85 -26.15
C PHE A 365 -19.49 -7.84 -25.15
N ILE A 366 -19.75 -8.18 -23.88
CA ILE A 366 -18.67 -8.30 -22.88
C ILE A 366 -17.74 -9.45 -23.25
N ALA A 367 -18.25 -10.60 -23.68
CA ALA A 367 -17.43 -11.71 -24.16
C ALA A 367 -16.56 -11.31 -25.36
N ALA A 368 -17.11 -10.53 -26.31
CA ALA A 368 -16.37 -10.00 -27.44
C ALA A 368 -15.34 -8.94 -27.01
N CYS A 369 -15.64 -8.09 -26.04
CA CYS A 369 -14.66 -7.16 -25.47
C CYS A 369 -13.54 -7.93 -24.79
N THR A 370 -13.85 -8.97 -24.01
CA THR A 370 -12.87 -9.84 -23.36
C THR A 370 -12.02 -10.60 -24.39
N ALA A 371 -12.63 -11.13 -25.45
CA ALA A 371 -11.93 -11.86 -26.51
C ALA A 371 -11.09 -10.94 -27.41
N LEU A 372 -11.63 -9.80 -27.86
CA LEU A 372 -10.87 -8.77 -28.59
C LEU A 372 -9.69 -8.28 -27.75
N THR A 373 -9.91 -8.12 -26.44
CA THR A 373 -8.83 -7.76 -25.51
C THR A 373 -7.83 -8.89 -25.37
N ALA A 374 -8.24 -10.16 -25.31
CA ALA A 374 -7.31 -11.31 -25.27
C ALA A 374 -6.44 -11.37 -26.55
N VAL A 375 -7.03 -11.14 -27.71
CA VAL A 375 -6.34 -11.10 -29.01
C VAL A 375 -5.40 -9.89 -29.13
N VAL A 376 -5.77 -8.73 -28.57
CA VAL A 376 -4.92 -7.53 -28.54
C VAL A 376 -3.84 -7.62 -27.45
N ALA A 377 -4.14 -8.31 -26.34
CA ALA A 377 -3.23 -8.55 -25.21
C ALA A 377 -2.16 -9.60 -25.52
N GLU A 378 -2.34 -10.50 -26.50
CA GLU A 378 -1.26 -11.34 -27.00
C GLU A 378 -0.09 -10.53 -27.62
N ARG A 379 -0.28 -9.24 -27.92
CA ARG A 379 0.82 -8.32 -28.28
C ARG A 379 1.34 -7.47 -27.11
N TRP A 380 0.67 -7.49 -25.94
CA TRP A 380 0.90 -6.63 -24.78
C TRP A 380 0.72 -7.47 -23.50
N SER A 381 1.80 -8.12 -23.06
CA SER A 381 1.93 -9.20 -22.07
C SER A 381 1.07 -9.18 -20.79
N ALA A 382 0.61 -10.39 -20.45
CA ALA A 382 0.35 -11.02 -19.13
C ALA A 382 -0.85 -10.56 -18.25
N THR A 383 -1.71 -11.55 -17.94
CA THR A 383 -2.60 -11.68 -16.78
C THR A 383 -3.24 -10.41 -16.21
N VAL A 384 -4.33 -9.96 -16.86
CA VAL A 384 -5.50 -9.28 -16.26
C VAL A 384 -5.19 -8.36 -15.05
N GLU A 385 -4.41 -7.31 -15.28
CA GLU A 385 -4.28 -6.18 -14.34
C GLU A 385 -5.58 -5.37 -14.29
N MET A 386 -5.79 -4.55 -13.24
CA MET A 386 -6.88 -3.55 -13.28
C MET A 386 -6.68 -2.65 -14.50
N PRO A 387 -7.71 -2.37 -15.33
CA PRO A 387 -9.15 -2.60 -15.12
C PRO A 387 -9.72 -3.92 -15.65
N PHE A 388 -8.92 -4.78 -16.27
CA PHE A 388 -9.39 -5.96 -17.01
C PHE A 388 -9.96 -7.04 -16.10
N ARG A 389 -9.42 -7.18 -14.88
CA ARG A 389 -9.95 -8.13 -13.87
C ARG A 389 -11.38 -7.77 -13.52
N GLU A 390 -11.61 -6.48 -13.35
CA GLU A 390 -12.90 -5.93 -12.99
C GLU A 390 -13.89 -6.05 -14.15
N LEU A 391 -13.44 -5.91 -15.40
CA LEU A 391 -14.27 -6.20 -16.58
C LEU A 391 -14.67 -7.68 -16.65
N THR A 392 -13.75 -8.60 -16.38
CA THR A 392 -14.04 -10.04 -16.31
C THR A 392 -15.02 -10.37 -15.18
N PHE A 393 -14.85 -9.78 -13.99
CA PHE A 393 -15.78 -9.96 -12.88
C PHE A 393 -17.17 -9.42 -13.20
N ILE A 394 -17.26 -8.24 -13.83
CA ILE A 394 -18.52 -7.69 -14.34
C ILE A 394 -19.14 -8.62 -15.39
N GLY A 395 -18.33 -9.24 -16.24
CA GLY A 395 -18.77 -10.23 -17.23
C GLY A 395 -19.36 -11.49 -16.59
N ILE A 396 -18.66 -12.11 -15.62
CA ILE A 396 -19.14 -13.27 -14.87
C ILE A 396 -20.46 -12.94 -14.15
N ALA A 397 -20.51 -11.77 -13.53
CA ALA A 397 -21.70 -11.27 -12.86
C ALA A 397 -22.88 -11.08 -13.83
N LEU A 398 -22.62 -10.58 -15.04
CA LEU A 398 -23.64 -10.44 -16.09
C LEU A 398 -24.13 -11.79 -16.63
N VAL A 399 -23.23 -12.77 -16.80
CA VAL A 399 -23.59 -14.13 -17.19
C VAL A 399 -24.51 -14.76 -16.14
N ALA A 400 -24.15 -14.68 -14.86
CA ALA A 400 -24.97 -15.20 -13.77
C ALA A 400 -26.35 -14.54 -13.73
N ALA A 401 -26.41 -13.22 -13.91
CA ALA A 401 -27.64 -12.46 -14.06
C ALA A 401 -28.49 -12.95 -15.25
N THR A 402 -27.87 -13.20 -16.39
CA THR A 402 -28.54 -13.64 -17.64
C THR A 402 -29.07 -15.07 -17.52
N VAL A 403 -28.27 -15.98 -16.94
CA VAL A 403 -28.68 -17.36 -16.66
C VAL A 403 -29.86 -17.38 -15.70
N TYR A 404 -29.81 -16.57 -14.64
CA TYR A 404 -30.92 -16.45 -13.69
C TYR A 404 -32.19 -15.89 -14.34
N ALA A 405 -32.05 -14.88 -15.21
CA ALA A 405 -33.17 -14.33 -15.97
C ALA A 405 -33.80 -15.38 -16.92
N ALA A 406 -32.98 -16.17 -17.62
CA ALA A 406 -33.44 -17.24 -18.50
C ALA A 406 -34.12 -18.38 -17.72
N TYR A 407 -33.55 -18.78 -16.58
CA TYR A 407 -34.16 -19.73 -15.66
C TYR A 407 -35.56 -19.24 -15.23
N ARG A 408 -35.69 -17.98 -14.79
CA ARG A 408 -36.98 -17.39 -14.38
C ARG A 408 -37.99 -17.32 -15.52
N ALA A 409 -37.54 -17.13 -16.75
CA ALA A 409 -38.43 -17.16 -17.92
C ALA A 409 -38.89 -18.60 -18.26
N ALA A 410 -37.99 -19.59 -18.14
CA ALA A 410 -38.27 -20.99 -18.44
C ALA A 410 -39.18 -21.66 -17.39
N THR A 411 -39.04 -21.31 -16.11
CA THR A 411 -39.85 -21.87 -15.02
C THR A 411 -41.19 -21.17 -14.81
N LYS A 412 -41.56 -20.22 -15.69
CA LYS A 412 -42.81 -19.43 -15.56
C LYS A 412 -44.07 -20.29 -15.41
N GLY A 413 -44.10 -21.43 -16.10
CA GLY A 413 -45.25 -22.36 -16.10
C GLY A 413 -45.25 -23.36 -14.94
N ALA A 414 -44.14 -23.54 -14.23
CA ALA A 414 -44.04 -24.44 -13.08
C ALA A 414 -44.61 -23.83 -11.78
N ASP A 415 -45.06 -22.57 -11.86
CA ASP A 415 -45.57 -21.78 -10.73
C ASP A 415 -47.11 -21.82 -10.61
N VAL A 416 -47.79 -22.58 -11.48
CA VAL A 416 -49.25 -22.78 -11.41
C VAL A 416 -49.53 -23.99 -10.52
N LEU A 417 -50.03 -23.75 -9.30
CA LEU A 417 -50.67 -24.82 -8.52
C LEU A 417 -51.91 -25.32 -9.28
N ALA A 418 -52.25 -26.60 -9.11
CA ALA A 418 -53.39 -27.27 -9.76
C ALA A 418 -54.77 -26.58 -9.54
N THR A 419 -54.83 -25.53 -8.72
CA THR A 419 -56.01 -24.73 -8.37
C THR A 419 -56.13 -23.40 -9.11
N GLY A 420 -55.21 -23.04 -10.00
CA GLY A 420 -55.31 -21.81 -10.81
C GLY A 420 -55.10 -20.50 -10.04
N THR A 421 -54.57 -20.56 -8.82
CA THR A 421 -54.22 -19.38 -8.00
C THR A 421 -52.72 -19.14 -8.01
N GLU A 422 -52.31 -17.89 -8.26
CA GLU A 422 -50.90 -17.46 -8.20
C GLU A 422 -50.34 -17.64 -6.78
N PRO A 423 -49.15 -18.24 -6.59
CA PRO A 423 -48.59 -18.45 -5.27
C PRO A 423 -48.23 -17.10 -4.60
N PRO A 424 -48.38 -16.99 -3.26
CA PRO A 424 -47.98 -15.80 -2.52
C PRO A 424 -46.47 -15.61 -2.66
N LEU A 425 -46.06 -14.38 -3.02
CA LEU A 425 -44.69 -13.87 -3.16
C LEU A 425 -43.58 -14.90 -2.89
N ARG A 426 -42.98 -15.45 -3.96
CA ARG A 426 -41.65 -16.06 -3.80
C ARG A 426 -40.67 -14.95 -3.38
N LEU A 427 -39.86 -15.21 -2.35
CA LEU A 427 -38.62 -14.47 -2.09
C LEU A 427 -37.61 -14.75 -3.23
N SER A 428 -37.96 -14.40 -4.47
CA SER A 428 -37.03 -14.47 -5.59
C SER A 428 -36.12 -13.26 -5.50
N LEU A 429 -34.81 -13.50 -5.40
CA LEU A 429 -33.81 -12.46 -5.64
C LEU A 429 -34.03 -11.86 -7.02
N SER A 430 -33.85 -10.55 -7.18
CA SER A 430 -33.85 -9.95 -8.51
C SER A 430 -32.62 -10.43 -9.30
N GLY A 431 -32.74 -10.54 -10.62
CA GLY A 431 -31.59 -10.89 -11.47
C GLY A 431 -30.41 -9.93 -11.28
N GLU A 432 -30.67 -8.64 -11.03
CA GLU A 432 -29.63 -7.66 -10.70
C GLU A 432 -28.96 -7.95 -9.34
N SER A 433 -29.70 -8.48 -8.36
CA SER A 433 -29.13 -8.88 -7.07
C SER A 433 -28.30 -10.15 -7.18
N VAL A 434 -28.67 -11.08 -8.05
CA VAL A 434 -27.85 -12.27 -8.36
C VAL A 434 -26.54 -11.84 -9.03
N GLY A 435 -26.61 -10.96 -10.04
CA GLY A 435 -25.41 -10.41 -10.68
C GLY A 435 -24.52 -9.66 -9.69
N LEU A 436 -25.07 -8.75 -8.89
CA LEU A 436 -24.31 -7.99 -7.90
C LEU A 436 -23.73 -8.87 -6.78
N GLY A 437 -24.46 -9.91 -6.36
CA GLY A 437 -23.96 -10.90 -5.40
C GLY A 437 -22.75 -11.67 -5.94
N VAL A 438 -22.80 -12.08 -7.20
CA VAL A 438 -21.66 -12.72 -7.88
C VAL A 438 -20.49 -11.74 -8.03
N LEU A 439 -20.75 -10.48 -8.37
CA LEU A 439 -19.70 -9.45 -8.44
C LEU A 439 -19.00 -9.23 -7.09
N VAL A 440 -19.76 -9.23 -5.98
CA VAL A 440 -19.21 -9.16 -4.62
C VAL A 440 -18.36 -10.38 -4.30
N LEU A 441 -18.81 -11.59 -4.64
CA LEU A 441 -18.06 -12.82 -4.40
C LEU A 441 -16.76 -12.86 -5.22
N CYS A 442 -16.80 -12.49 -6.49
CA CYS A 442 -15.60 -12.36 -7.33
C CYS A 442 -14.62 -11.36 -6.74
N GLY A 443 -15.09 -10.17 -6.33
CA GLY A 443 -14.23 -9.18 -5.70
C GLY A 443 -13.68 -9.64 -4.34
N LEU A 444 -14.45 -10.37 -3.52
CA LEU A 444 -13.97 -10.94 -2.26
C LEU A 444 -12.90 -12.01 -2.47
N SER A 445 -13.02 -12.86 -3.50
CA SER A 445 -11.96 -13.82 -3.85
C SER A 445 -10.64 -13.16 -4.26
N ALA A 446 -10.70 -11.89 -4.69
CA ALA A 446 -9.51 -11.12 -5.04
C ALA A 446 -8.86 -10.40 -3.83
N VAL A 447 -9.54 -10.34 -2.67
CA VAL A 447 -9.09 -9.55 -1.49
C VAL A 447 -8.87 -10.42 -0.26
N LEU A 448 -9.62 -11.51 -0.11
CA LEU A 448 -9.45 -12.41 1.03
C LEU A 448 -8.23 -13.31 0.78
N PRO A 449 -7.29 -13.40 1.74
CA PRO A 449 -6.28 -14.43 1.71
C PRO A 449 -7.00 -15.75 1.95
N THR A 450 -7.41 -16.42 0.88
CA THR A 450 -7.94 -17.78 1.00
C THR A 450 -6.78 -18.66 1.46
N GLY A 451 -6.73 -18.92 2.76
CA GLY A 451 -5.87 -19.93 3.41
C GLY A 451 -6.18 -21.37 2.98
N VAL A 452 -6.72 -21.54 1.78
CA VAL A 452 -6.86 -22.80 1.08
C VAL A 452 -5.78 -22.79 0.00
N ARG A 453 -4.54 -22.99 0.45
CA ARG A 453 -3.50 -23.60 -0.41
C ARG A 453 -3.93 -25.04 -0.64
N VAL A 454 -4.74 -25.28 -1.66
CA VAL A 454 -4.96 -26.64 -2.17
C VAL A 454 -4.00 -26.85 -3.33
N GLY A 455 -3.00 -27.68 -3.05
CA GLY A 455 -2.34 -28.54 -4.03
C GLY A 455 -1.30 -27.89 -4.94
N LEU A 456 -0.03 -28.09 -4.57
CA LEU A 456 1.02 -28.59 -5.46
C LEU A 456 0.90 -28.15 -6.94
N GLY A 457 1.11 -26.86 -7.16
CA GLY A 457 1.55 -26.33 -8.44
C GLY A 457 2.91 -25.73 -8.20
N ASP A 458 3.94 -26.45 -8.62
CA ASP A 458 5.26 -25.87 -8.85
C ASP A 458 5.05 -24.61 -9.69
N THR A 459 5.37 -23.41 -9.18
CA THR A 459 5.38 -22.20 -10.03
C THR A 459 6.56 -22.35 -10.98
N THR A 460 6.37 -23.17 -12.01
CA THR A 460 7.30 -23.43 -13.10
C THR A 460 7.34 -22.21 -13.98
N ALA A 461 8.38 -21.38 -13.85
CA ALA A 461 8.96 -20.49 -14.87
C ALA A 461 8.03 -19.58 -15.73
N GLY A 462 6.72 -19.54 -15.47
CA GLY A 462 5.68 -19.04 -16.39
C GLY A 462 4.78 -17.95 -15.81
N ASP A 463 4.78 -17.73 -14.49
CA ASP A 463 4.12 -16.56 -13.89
C ASP A 463 5.00 -15.29 -13.94
N ALA A 464 6.20 -15.40 -14.53
CA ALA A 464 7.16 -14.31 -14.66
C ALA A 464 6.88 -13.35 -15.82
N GLU A 465 5.92 -13.62 -16.70
CA GLU A 465 5.64 -12.72 -17.85
C GLU A 465 4.97 -11.39 -17.45
N ALA A 466 4.44 -11.27 -16.23
CA ALA A 466 3.84 -10.02 -15.73
C ALA A 466 4.82 -9.11 -14.96
N ASN A 467 5.99 -9.62 -14.57
CA ASN A 467 6.95 -8.85 -13.78
C ASN A 467 8.08 -8.34 -14.67
N PHE A 468 8.20 -7.01 -14.84
CA PHE A 468 9.45 -6.38 -15.26
C PHE A 468 10.53 -6.63 -14.18
N GLY A 469 11.13 -7.82 -14.19
CA GLY A 469 12.05 -8.27 -13.15
C GLY A 469 12.85 -9.51 -13.55
N PRO A 470 13.85 -9.90 -12.74
CA PRO A 470 14.61 -11.13 -12.91
C PRO A 470 13.72 -12.36 -13.11
N ARG A 471 13.99 -13.16 -14.15
CA ARG A 471 13.29 -14.42 -14.43
C ARG A 471 14.25 -15.60 -14.32
N LEU A 472 13.91 -16.59 -13.50
CA LEU A 472 14.68 -17.82 -13.37
C LEU A 472 14.77 -18.55 -14.72
N VAL A 473 15.96 -18.98 -15.10
CA VAL A 473 16.26 -19.72 -16.33
C VAL A 473 16.67 -21.13 -15.96
N GLY A 474 16.01 -22.11 -16.58
CA GLY A 474 16.25 -23.53 -16.32
C GLY A 474 15.85 -23.95 -14.91
N ASN A 475 16.30 -25.15 -14.53
CA ASN A 475 16.15 -25.67 -13.18
C ASN A 475 17.44 -25.43 -12.39
N PRO A 476 17.35 -25.10 -11.09
CA PRO A 476 18.53 -25.03 -10.24
C PRO A 476 19.22 -26.40 -10.18
N VAL A 477 20.54 -26.37 -10.02
CA VAL A 477 21.39 -27.57 -10.02
C VAL A 477 22.20 -27.63 -8.74
N ALA A 478 22.28 -28.81 -8.13
CA ALA A 478 23.26 -29.09 -7.09
C ALA A 478 24.57 -29.54 -7.73
N LEU A 479 25.60 -28.70 -7.69
CA LEU A 479 26.95 -29.06 -8.12
C LEU A 479 27.64 -29.75 -6.95
N GLU A 480 27.61 -31.08 -6.95
CA GLU A 480 28.32 -31.87 -5.94
C GLU A 480 29.83 -31.66 -6.06
N ALA A 481 30.50 -31.41 -4.94
CA ALA A 481 31.95 -31.36 -4.89
C ALA A 481 32.51 -32.77 -5.14
N PHE A 482 33.35 -32.94 -6.16
CA PHE A 482 33.91 -34.24 -6.50
C PHE A 482 35.38 -34.15 -6.90
N ASP A 483 36.10 -35.24 -6.69
CA ASP A 483 37.45 -35.44 -7.22
C ASP A 483 37.49 -36.61 -8.22
N ILE A 484 38.57 -36.71 -8.99
CA ILE A 484 38.86 -37.81 -9.90
C ILE A 484 40.23 -38.39 -9.53
N GLU A 485 40.22 -39.43 -8.70
CA GLU A 485 41.41 -40.19 -8.35
C GLU A 485 41.48 -41.48 -9.20
N GLY A 486 42.59 -41.68 -9.90
CA GLY A 486 42.80 -42.89 -10.71
C GLY A 486 41.74 -43.14 -11.79
N GLY A 487 41.07 -42.08 -12.28
CA GLY A 487 39.97 -42.17 -13.25
C GLY A 487 38.60 -42.47 -12.66
N THR A 488 38.48 -42.63 -11.33
CA THR A 488 37.21 -42.85 -10.63
C THR A 488 36.72 -41.55 -10.02
N ARG A 489 35.46 -41.18 -10.28
CA ARG A 489 34.83 -40.02 -9.65
C ARG A 489 34.41 -40.35 -8.22
N THR A 490 34.93 -39.60 -7.26
CA THR A 490 34.56 -39.66 -5.84
C THR A 490 33.87 -38.37 -5.44
N THR A 491 32.67 -38.45 -4.87
CA THR A 491 31.95 -37.28 -4.37
C THR A 491 32.31 -37.04 -2.91
N GLU A 492 32.61 -35.79 -2.57
CA GLU A 492 32.93 -35.39 -1.20
C GLU A 492 31.67 -35.39 -0.32
N THR A 493 31.79 -35.96 0.88
CA THR A 493 30.71 -36.05 1.86
C THR A 493 31.05 -35.28 3.11
N GLY A 494 30.08 -34.51 3.64
CA GLY A 494 30.32 -33.61 4.75
C GLY A 494 29.27 -32.51 4.81
N ARG A 495 29.49 -31.50 5.64
CA ARG A 495 28.60 -30.33 5.73
C ARG A 495 29.35 -29.05 5.39
N VAL A 496 28.69 -28.17 4.66
CA VAL A 496 29.16 -26.81 4.42
C VAL A 496 28.65 -25.92 5.55
N TRP A 497 29.56 -25.45 6.39
CA TRP A 497 29.25 -24.56 7.53
C TRP A 497 29.44 -23.09 7.18
N SER A 498 30.47 -22.82 6.38
CA SER A 498 30.86 -21.48 6.00
C SER A 498 30.04 -20.89 4.84
N GLY A 499 30.16 -19.58 4.63
CA GLY A 499 29.77 -18.94 3.38
C GLY A 499 30.68 -19.34 2.21
N LEU A 500 30.27 -18.99 1.00
CA LEU A 500 31.10 -19.15 -0.21
C LEU A 500 31.88 -17.87 -0.51
N THR A 501 33.10 -18.02 -1.01
CA THR A 501 33.87 -16.93 -1.62
C THR A 501 34.22 -17.27 -3.05
N LEU A 502 34.01 -16.30 -3.95
CA LEU A 502 34.25 -16.45 -5.37
C LEU A 502 35.54 -15.74 -5.79
N ASP A 503 36.39 -16.42 -6.56
CA ASP A 503 37.52 -15.82 -7.29
C ASP A 503 37.58 -16.41 -8.70
N GLY A 504 37.25 -15.61 -9.71
CA GLY A 504 37.16 -16.07 -11.09
C GLY A 504 36.21 -17.26 -11.24
N ASP A 505 36.76 -18.41 -11.63
CA ASP A 505 36.03 -19.66 -11.85
C ASP A 505 36.02 -20.62 -10.63
N ARG A 506 36.57 -20.19 -9.50
CA ARG A 506 36.65 -20.98 -8.28
C ARG A 506 35.73 -20.45 -7.18
N LEU A 507 35.12 -21.39 -6.48
CA LEU A 507 34.43 -21.15 -5.21
C LEU A 507 35.23 -21.78 -4.08
N TYR A 508 35.37 -21.04 -2.99
CA TYR A 508 36.04 -21.48 -1.76
C TYR A 508 35.06 -21.54 -0.62
N PHE A 509 35.14 -22.61 0.16
CA PHE A 509 34.37 -22.76 1.38
C PHE A 509 35.04 -23.73 2.34
N GLY A 510 34.81 -23.48 3.62
CA GLY A 510 35.07 -24.39 4.72
C GLY A 510 33.95 -25.40 4.93
N MET A 511 34.34 -26.60 5.32
CA MET A 511 33.46 -27.72 5.61
C MET A 511 34.01 -28.60 6.74
N ASP A 512 33.20 -29.55 7.19
CA ASP A 512 33.66 -30.72 7.95
C ASP A 512 33.29 -32.04 7.26
N THR A 513 34.10 -33.06 7.48
CA THR A 513 33.85 -34.41 6.99
C THR A 513 32.88 -35.17 7.90
N MET A 514 32.19 -36.17 7.33
CA MET A 514 31.24 -37.00 8.07
C MET A 514 31.95 -37.77 9.21
N GLY A 515 31.57 -37.49 10.45
CA GLY A 515 32.15 -38.13 11.65
C GLY A 515 32.23 -37.19 12.85
N GLY A 516 32.47 -35.89 12.60
CA GLY A 516 32.51 -34.83 13.61
C GLY A 516 33.69 -34.94 14.58
N GLY A 517 34.36 -33.81 14.86
CA GLY A 517 35.42 -33.73 15.87
C GLY A 517 36.74 -33.16 15.33
N ALA A 518 37.75 -33.08 16.20
CA ALA A 518 39.07 -32.58 15.83
C ALA A 518 39.71 -33.42 14.72
N GLY A 519 40.17 -32.76 13.65
CA GLY A 519 40.68 -33.39 12.44
C GLY A 519 39.66 -33.59 11.32
N SER A 520 38.41 -33.12 11.48
CA SER A 520 37.36 -33.22 10.44
C SER A 520 37.30 -32.05 9.48
N GLY A 521 37.96 -30.92 9.78
CA GLY A 521 37.88 -29.70 8.98
C GLY A 521 38.63 -29.75 7.66
N ARG A 522 38.05 -29.15 6.61
CA ARG A 522 38.71 -28.94 5.31
C ARG A 522 38.30 -27.60 4.71
N ILE A 523 39.19 -27.03 3.89
CA ILE A 523 38.89 -25.90 2.99
C ILE A 523 38.97 -26.43 1.57
N LEU A 524 37.92 -26.24 0.78
CA LEU A 524 37.89 -26.66 -0.62
C LEU A 524 37.99 -25.47 -1.56
N GLY A 525 38.74 -25.65 -2.66
CA GLY A 525 38.65 -24.83 -3.86
C GLY A 525 38.00 -25.65 -4.97
N VAL A 526 36.78 -25.30 -5.37
CA VAL A 526 36.02 -26.03 -6.38
C VAL A 526 35.75 -25.19 -7.61
N ASN A 527 35.73 -25.83 -8.77
CA ASN A 527 35.33 -25.21 -10.02
C ASN A 527 33.82 -24.91 -10.01
N ARG A 528 33.44 -23.64 -10.12
CA ARG A 528 32.04 -23.18 -9.97
C ARG A 528 31.09 -23.63 -11.08
N HIS A 529 31.62 -24.17 -12.18
CA HIS A 529 30.83 -24.64 -13.31
C HIS A 529 30.56 -26.14 -13.25
N SER A 530 31.55 -26.91 -12.78
CA SER A 530 31.48 -28.38 -12.78
C SER A 530 31.26 -28.99 -11.41
N GLY A 531 31.72 -28.35 -10.33
CA GLY A 531 31.83 -28.96 -9.00
C GLY A 531 33.12 -29.75 -8.78
N LYS A 532 34.04 -29.78 -9.75
CA LYS A 532 35.32 -30.47 -9.58
C LYS A 532 36.15 -29.78 -8.50
N ILE A 533 36.65 -30.53 -7.52
CA ILE A 533 37.64 -30.10 -6.54
C ILE A 533 38.95 -29.87 -7.29
N GLU A 534 39.43 -28.63 -7.28
CA GLU A 534 40.72 -28.28 -7.88
C GLU A 534 41.85 -28.43 -6.86
N TRP A 535 41.56 -28.17 -5.58
CA TRP A 535 42.40 -28.53 -4.45
C TRP A 535 41.57 -28.60 -3.16
N ALA A 536 42.11 -29.33 -2.18
CA ALA A 536 41.62 -29.37 -0.81
C ALA A 536 42.78 -29.04 0.13
N PHE A 537 42.50 -28.30 1.19
CA PHE A 537 43.44 -28.03 2.27
C PHE A 537 42.90 -28.63 3.57
N ASP A 538 43.75 -29.41 4.22
CA ASP A 538 43.55 -29.94 5.56
C ASP A 538 44.87 -29.85 6.35
N ALA A 539 44.76 -29.87 7.68
CA ALA A 539 45.91 -29.80 8.58
C ALA A 539 45.75 -30.78 9.75
N PRO A 540 46.85 -31.27 10.36
CA PRO A 540 46.76 -32.12 11.52
C PRO A 540 45.94 -31.47 12.64
N GLY A 541 44.94 -32.21 13.13
CA GLY A 541 44.02 -31.77 14.18
C GLY A 541 43.10 -30.62 13.77
N MET A 542 42.93 -30.35 12.47
CA MET A 542 42.10 -29.24 12.00
C MET A 542 40.65 -29.38 12.46
N GLN A 543 40.18 -28.38 13.19
CA GLN A 543 38.79 -28.32 13.66
C GLN A 543 37.85 -28.00 12.51
N LYS A 544 36.54 -28.15 12.72
CA LYS A 544 35.52 -27.80 11.71
C LYS A 544 35.70 -26.37 11.22
N VAL A 545 35.38 -26.12 9.95
CA VAL A 545 35.62 -24.82 9.32
C VAL A 545 34.30 -24.08 9.13
N PHE A 546 33.91 -23.30 10.14
CA PHE A 546 32.77 -22.37 10.09
C PHE A 546 33.13 -21.06 9.37
N CYS A 547 34.42 -20.71 9.38
CA CYS A 547 34.94 -19.50 8.74
C CYS A 547 34.69 -19.47 7.24
N THR A 548 34.11 -18.36 6.77
CA THR A 548 34.03 -18.05 5.33
C THR A 548 35.43 -17.68 4.83
N PRO A 549 36.01 -18.42 3.87
CA PRO A 549 37.36 -18.11 3.37
C PRO A 549 37.40 -16.73 2.73
N THR A 550 38.50 -15.99 2.86
CA THR A 550 38.69 -14.71 2.19
C THR A 550 39.82 -14.81 1.19
N VAL A 551 39.59 -14.35 -0.05
CA VAL A 551 40.59 -14.40 -1.12
C VAL A 551 41.14 -13.02 -1.39
N ALA A 552 42.46 -12.86 -1.30
CA ALA A 552 43.13 -11.60 -1.63
C ALA A 552 44.61 -11.83 -1.97
N GLY A 553 45.10 -11.16 -3.02
CA GLY A 553 46.51 -11.21 -3.40
C GLY A 553 47.03 -12.61 -3.76
N GLY A 554 46.19 -13.44 -4.38
CA GLY A 554 46.54 -14.82 -4.75
C GLY A 554 46.55 -15.80 -3.57
N ARG A 555 45.98 -15.41 -2.42
CA ARG A 555 45.93 -16.22 -1.20
C ARG A 555 44.52 -16.37 -0.66
N VAL A 556 44.27 -17.48 0.02
CA VAL A 556 43.05 -17.80 0.75
C VAL A 556 43.35 -17.76 2.24
N TYR A 557 42.61 -16.97 3.01
CA TYR A 557 42.70 -16.87 4.47
C TYR A 557 41.45 -17.47 5.10
N CYS A 558 41.60 -18.40 6.03
CA CYS A 558 40.45 -19.07 6.65
C CYS A 558 40.81 -19.61 8.03
N GLY A 559 39.92 -19.42 9.00
CA GLY A 559 40.05 -19.91 10.36
C GLY A 559 39.41 -21.29 10.57
N GLU A 560 39.71 -21.92 11.69
CA GLU A 560 39.05 -23.14 12.16
C GLU A 560 38.33 -22.91 13.50
N GLY A 561 37.49 -23.89 13.86
CA GLY A 561 36.82 -23.99 15.15
C GLY A 561 35.38 -23.48 15.13
N GLU A 562 34.60 -24.01 16.07
CA GLU A 562 33.31 -23.51 16.53
C GLU A 562 33.47 -22.84 17.91
N HIS A 563 32.39 -22.28 18.46
CA HIS A 563 32.37 -21.35 19.58
C HIS A 563 33.00 -21.89 20.87
N LEU A 564 32.98 -23.22 21.02
CA LEU A 564 33.51 -23.94 22.17
C LEU A 564 34.95 -24.41 21.97
N ASP A 565 35.47 -24.35 20.74
CA ASP A 565 36.84 -24.75 20.44
C ASP A 565 37.83 -23.71 20.97
N LYS A 566 38.97 -24.20 21.46
CA LYS A 566 40.08 -23.38 21.94
C LYS A 566 41.36 -23.79 21.22
N GLY A 567 42.32 -22.89 21.15
CA GLY A 567 43.61 -23.14 20.50
C GLY A 567 43.53 -23.21 18.98
N CYS A 568 42.53 -22.57 18.37
CA CYS A 568 42.32 -22.59 16.92
C CYS A 568 43.38 -21.80 16.15
N ARG A 569 43.30 -21.88 14.83
CA ARG A 569 44.30 -21.35 13.93
C ARG A 569 43.66 -20.63 12.75
N LEU A 570 44.32 -19.55 12.32
CA LEU A 570 44.09 -18.95 11.00
C LEU A 570 45.13 -19.49 10.02
N PHE A 571 44.65 -20.05 8.92
CA PHE A 571 45.46 -20.57 7.82
C PHE A 571 45.56 -19.57 6.67
N CYS A 572 46.64 -19.70 5.91
CA CYS A 572 46.84 -19.00 4.64
C CYS A 572 47.32 -20.01 3.60
N ALA A 573 46.59 -20.13 2.50
CA ALA A 573 46.88 -21.06 1.41
C ALA A 573 47.00 -20.32 0.07
N ASN A 574 47.75 -20.88 -0.89
CA ASN A 574 47.83 -20.35 -2.24
C ASN A 574 46.56 -20.67 -3.04
N VAL A 575 46.02 -19.69 -3.76
CA VAL A 575 44.81 -19.82 -4.60
C VAL A 575 44.98 -20.89 -5.70
N SER A 576 46.21 -21.06 -6.19
CA SER A 576 46.55 -21.93 -7.32
C SER A 576 46.44 -23.43 -7.02
N ASP A 577 46.85 -23.85 -5.83
CA ASP A 577 47.05 -25.27 -5.50
C ASP A 577 46.69 -25.63 -4.06
N GLY A 578 46.22 -24.67 -3.26
CA GLY A 578 45.86 -24.89 -1.87
C GLY A 578 47.04 -25.09 -0.93
N THR A 579 48.29 -25.00 -1.38
CA THR A 579 49.46 -25.21 -0.52
C THR A 579 49.61 -24.11 0.55
N PRO A 580 50.15 -24.40 1.75
CA PRO A 580 50.39 -23.37 2.76
C PRO A 580 51.25 -22.22 2.22
N ALA A 581 50.75 -20.98 2.35
CA ALA A 581 51.45 -19.76 1.94
C ALA A 581 52.25 -19.11 3.09
N TRP A 582 51.86 -19.39 4.35
CA TRP A 582 52.65 -19.03 5.52
C TRP A 582 53.50 -20.22 5.98
N LYS A 583 54.63 -19.92 6.65
CA LYS A 583 55.50 -20.94 7.22
C LYS A 583 54.79 -21.77 8.29
N GLU A 584 53.99 -21.09 9.13
CA GLU A 584 53.18 -21.69 10.18
C GLU A 584 51.83 -20.99 10.19
N PRO A 585 50.73 -21.69 10.54
CA PRO A 585 49.45 -21.06 10.75
C PRO A 585 49.49 -20.14 11.98
N PHE A 586 48.68 -19.08 11.97
CA PHE A 586 48.56 -18.18 13.11
C PHE A 586 47.80 -18.90 14.23
N LYS A 587 48.34 -18.92 15.45
CA LYS A 587 47.71 -19.60 16.59
C LYS A 587 46.99 -18.61 17.49
N THR A 588 45.77 -18.92 17.89
CA THR A 588 44.95 -18.16 18.84
C THR A 588 44.71 -19.00 20.10
N ALA A 589 44.23 -18.38 21.18
CA ALA A 589 43.79 -19.12 22.37
C ALA A 589 42.30 -19.52 22.26
N SER A 590 41.50 -18.76 21.52
CA SER A 590 40.07 -19.01 21.24
C SER A 590 39.84 -19.46 19.78
N HIS A 591 38.58 -19.60 19.35
CA HIS A 591 38.16 -20.04 18.02
C HIS A 591 38.29 -18.94 16.97
N THR A 592 38.22 -19.30 15.69
CA THR A 592 38.35 -18.36 14.55
C THR A 592 37.21 -18.53 13.54
N GLU A 593 35.98 -18.25 13.97
CA GLU A 593 34.75 -18.50 13.20
C GLU A 593 34.43 -17.45 12.14
N GLY A 594 34.77 -16.19 12.37
CA GLY A 594 34.38 -15.11 11.46
C GLY A 594 35.33 -14.96 10.28
N ALA A 595 34.78 -14.54 9.14
CA ALA A 595 35.56 -14.28 7.94
C ALA A 595 36.62 -13.20 8.19
N PRO A 596 37.89 -13.40 7.81
CA PRO A 596 38.90 -12.35 7.83
C PRO A 596 38.56 -11.21 6.86
N ALA A 597 39.02 -9.99 7.15
CA ALA A 597 39.08 -8.91 6.17
C ALA A 597 40.54 -8.66 5.76
N VAL A 598 40.81 -8.47 4.47
CA VAL A 598 42.16 -8.21 3.97
C VAL A 598 42.21 -6.84 3.30
N ALA A 599 43.08 -5.96 3.78
CA ALA A 599 43.28 -4.63 3.20
C ALA A 599 44.71 -4.14 3.44
N ASN A 600 45.31 -3.49 2.44
CA ASN A 600 46.63 -2.85 2.54
C ASN A 600 47.73 -3.79 3.07
N GLY A 601 47.75 -5.05 2.62
CA GLY A 601 48.74 -6.04 3.05
C GLY A 601 48.55 -6.55 4.49
N LYS A 602 47.40 -6.27 5.12
CA LYS A 602 47.06 -6.72 6.47
C LYS A 602 45.82 -7.60 6.43
N VAL A 603 45.77 -8.57 7.34
CA VAL A 603 44.61 -9.44 7.60
C VAL A 603 44.07 -9.08 8.97
N TYR A 604 42.80 -8.74 9.06
CA TYR A 604 42.06 -8.50 10.29
C TYR A 604 41.11 -9.66 10.49
N PHE A 605 41.20 -10.37 11.60
CA PHE A 605 40.35 -11.54 11.80
C PHE A 605 39.84 -11.64 13.23
N PRO A 606 38.55 -12.02 13.38
CA PRO A 606 37.93 -12.25 14.68
C PRO A 606 38.42 -13.58 15.26
N ALA A 607 38.61 -13.60 16.57
CA ALA A 607 39.12 -14.75 17.29
C ALA A 607 38.41 -14.97 18.63
N GLY A 608 37.07 -14.88 18.65
CA GLY A 608 36.25 -15.14 19.83
C GLY A 608 36.66 -14.27 21.03
N ASP A 609 37.03 -14.92 22.13
CA ASP A 609 37.47 -14.28 23.39
C ASP A 609 38.81 -13.53 23.26
N ASP A 610 39.64 -13.85 22.25
CA ASP A 610 40.88 -13.12 22.00
C ASP A 610 40.60 -11.73 21.38
N GLY A 611 39.36 -11.48 20.92
CA GLY A 611 38.92 -10.27 20.25
C GLY A 611 39.31 -10.26 18.77
N LEU A 612 39.95 -9.18 18.32
CA LEU A 612 40.34 -8.99 16.92
C LEU A 612 41.87 -8.95 16.78
N TYR A 613 42.42 -9.81 15.93
CA TYR A 613 43.83 -9.75 15.55
C TYR A 613 44.03 -9.00 14.24
N CYS A 614 45.20 -8.39 14.10
CA CYS A 614 45.75 -7.97 12.82
C CYS A 614 47.11 -8.63 12.61
N CYS A 615 47.30 -9.24 11.45
CA CYS A 615 48.59 -9.80 11.05
C CYS A 615 48.99 -9.36 9.63
N ASP A 616 50.28 -9.49 9.34
CA ASP A 616 50.83 -9.26 8.00
C ASP A 616 50.33 -10.35 7.04
N ALA A 617 49.76 -9.93 5.91
CA ALA A 617 49.16 -10.85 4.94
C ALA A 617 50.19 -11.79 4.31
N ASN A 618 51.45 -11.37 4.21
CA ASN A 618 52.49 -12.14 3.54
C ASN A 618 53.09 -13.22 4.44
N THR A 619 53.28 -12.90 5.72
CA THR A 619 54.07 -13.70 6.66
C THR A 619 53.24 -14.32 7.79
N GLY A 620 52.04 -13.80 8.06
CA GLY A 620 51.24 -14.17 9.21
C GLY A 620 51.75 -13.58 10.52
N ALA A 621 52.75 -12.69 10.49
CA ALA A 621 53.28 -12.08 11.71
C ALA A 621 52.22 -11.18 12.38
N LYS A 622 51.97 -11.37 13.68
CA LYS A 622 51.08 -10.50 14.45
C LYS A 622 51.58 -9.06 14.42
N LEU A 623 50.71 -8.14 14.03
CA LEU A 623 50.97 -6.70 14.02
C LEU A 623 50.38 -6.02 15.25
N TRP A 624 49.12 -6.29 15.55
CA TRP A 624 48.44 -5.81 16.76
C TRP A 624 47.27 -6.73 17.11
N GLN A 625 46.73 -6.56 18.32
CA GLN A 625 45.54 -7.25 18.80
C GLN A 625 44.68 -6.28 19.61
N PHE A 626 43.37 -6.35 19.39
CA PHE A 626 42.37 -5.66 20.20
C PHE A 626 41.59 -6.68 21.02
N ALA A 627 41.87 -6.74 22.32
CA ALA A 627 41.24 -7.66 23.28
C ALA A 627 40.13 -6.99 24.12
N GLY A 628 39.47 -5.94 23.60
CA GLY A 628 38.27 -5.38 24.22
C GLY A 628 38.43 -4.16 25.11
N GLY A 629 39.65 -3.69 25.38
CA GLY A 629 39.89 -2.48 26.16
C GLY A 629 39.58 -2.62 27.66
N LYS A 630 38.98 -1.59 28.29
CA LYS A 630 38.82 -1.42 29.75
C LYS A 630 37.69 -2.24 30.40
N GLU A 631 37.07 -3.19 29.71
CA GLU A 631 35.90 -3.96 30.18
C GLU A 631 36.26 -5.41 30.55
N LYS A 632 35.25 -6.20 30.96
CA LYS A 632 35.38 -7.61 31.41
C LYS A 632 35.88 -8.60 30.34
N GLY A 633 36.12 -8.14 29.12
CA GLY A 633 36.46 -8.93 27.95
C GLY A 633 35.68 -8.44 26.73
N ILE A 634 36.02 -8.93 25.55
CA ILE A 634 35.22 -8.77 24.34
C ILE A 634 35.19 -10.10 23.61
N HIS A 635 34.05 -10.40 22.98
CA HIS A 635 33.92 -11.57 22.14
C HIS A 635 33.55 -11.16 20.72
N ILE A 636 34.43 -11.41 19.76
CA ILE A 636 34.21 -11.02 18.37
C ILE A 636 34.20 -12.28 17.51
N ASP A 637 33.01 -12.62 17.00
CA ASP A 637 32.80 -13.73 16.05
C ASP A 637 32.48 -13.24 14.64
N ALA A 638 31.90 -12.05 14.52
CA ALA A 638 31.46 -11.52 13.24
C ALA A 638 32.66 -11.02 12.40
N ALA A 639 32.57 -11.20 11.08
CA ALA A 639 33.56 -10.67 10.15
C ALA A 639 33.70 -9.13 10.31
N PRO A 640 34.92 -8.56 10.39
CA PRO A 640 35.11 -7.12 10.47
C PRO A 640 34.87 -6.44 9.12
N ALA A 641 34.44 -5.18 9.15
CA ALA A 641 34.41 -4.33 7.95
C ALA A 641 35.56 -3.33 7.97
N VAL A 642 36.30 -3.19 6.87
CA VAL A 642 37.43 -2.25 6.76
C VAL A 642 37.09 -1.15 5.76
N ALA A 643 37.07 0.10 6.20
CA ALA A 643 36.78 1.24 5.33
C ALA A 643 37.43 2.52 5.88
N SER A 644 37.92 3.38 4.98
CA SER A 644 38.45 4.71 5.33
C SER A 644 39.53 4.71 6.44
N GLY A 645 40.37 3.67 6.48
CA GLY A 645 41.41 3.51 7.49
C GLY A 645 40.93 3.04 8.87
N LEU A 646 39.65 2.64 8.97
CA LEU A 646 39.04 2.10 10.18
C LEU A 646 38.62 0.64 9.99
N VAL A 647 38.59 -0.10 11.10
CA VAL A 647 38.07 -1.47 11.19
C VAL A 647 36.87 -1.45 12.14
N TYR A 648 35.72 -1.86 11.63
CA TYR A 648 34.45 -1.89 12.35
C TYR A 648 34.16 -3.32 12.80
N VAL A 649 33.87 -3.48 14.08
CA VAL A 649 33.55 -4.78 14.71
C VAL A 649 32.31 -4.67 15.57
N GLY A 650 31.71 -5.82 15.85
CA GLY A 650 30.62 -5.98 16.80
C GLY A 650 30.97 -7.09 17.80
N SER A 651 30.41 -7.00 19.01
CA SER A 651 30.57 -8.01 20.04
C SER A 651 29.22 -8.47 20.59
N GLY A 652 29.10 -9.79 20.77
CA GLY A 652 27.87 -10.45 21.22
C GLY A 652 27.93 -11.04 22.62
N LEU A 653 29.11 -11.17 23.23
CA LEU A 653 29.31 -11.65 24.61
C LEU A 653 30.24 -10.71 25.40
N TYR A 654 30.04 -10.69 26.72
CA TYR A 654 30.63 -9.84 27.74
C TYR A 654 30.32 -8.34 27.60
N SER A 655 30.32 -7.84 26.36
CA SER A 655 30.03 -6.46 25.99
C SER A 655 29.20 -6.42 24.70
N TYR A 656 27.99 -5.83 24.73
CA TYR A 656 27.09 -5.76 23.57
C TYR A 656 27.34 -4.48 22.77
N VAL A 657 28.53 -4.39 22.16
CA VAL A 657 29.04 -3.13 21.60
C VAL A 657 29.34 -3.23 20.11
N ALA A 658 29.20 -2.10 19.43
CA ALA A 658 29.92 -1.81 18.20
C ALA A 658 31.17 -0.99 18.52
N ALA A 659 32.26 -1.22 17.80
CA ALA A 659 33.47 -0.43 17.91
C ALA A 659 34.11 -0.17 16.55
N ALA A 660 34.80 0.97 16.42
CA ALA A 660 35.72 1.22 15.33
C ALA A 660 37.15 1.37 15.84
N LEU A 661 38.08 0.72 15.14
CA LEU A 661 39.49 0.68 15.47
C LEU A 661 40.29 1.34 14.35
N ASP A 662 41.40 1.97 14.70
CA ASP A 662 42.41 2.41 13.75
C ASP A 662 43.02 1.19 13.03
N ALA A 663 42.95 1.12 11.71
CA ALA A 663 43.42 -0.05 10.97
C ALA A 663 44.94 -0.29 11.11
N ASN A 664 45.72 0.73 11.39
CA ASN A 664 47.17 0.60 11.48
C ASN A 664 47.63 0.19 12.88
N THR A 665 46.97 0.68 13.91
CA THR A 665 47.41 0.56 15.31
C THR A 665 46.53 -0.33 16.17
N GLY A 666 45.30 -0.62 15.74
CA GLY A 666 44.29 -1.32 16.55
C GLY A 666 43.69 -0.45 17.66
N ALA A 667 44.05 0.84 17.73
CA ALA A 667 43.54 1.74 18.75
C ALA A 667 42.05 2.05 18.54
N GLU A 668 41.25 1.89 19.58
CA GLU A 668 39.82 2.19 19.56
C GLU A 668 39.57 3.69 19.33
N LYS A 669 38.75 4.01 18.32
CA LYS A 669 38.33 5.39 17.99
C LYS A 669 37.02 5.74 18.66
N TRP A 670 36.06 4.82 18.60
CA TRP A 670 34.77 4.96 19.25
C TRP A 670 34.21 3.59 19.61
N ARG A 671 33.28 3.62 20.57
CA ARG A 671 32.51 2.48 21.04
C ARG A 671 31.08 2.91 21.33
N THR A 672 30.14 2.06 20.95
CA THR A 672 28.70 2.30 21.11
C THR A 672 28.03 1.06 21.67
N ASP A 673 27.34 1.22 22.80
CA ASP A 673 26.52 0.17 23.40
C ASP A 673 25.24 -0.03 22.59
N LEU A 674 25.09 -1.21 21.99
CA LEU A 674 23.99 -1.56 21.11
C LEU A 674 22.81 -2.21 21.83
N LYS A 675 22.96 -2.52 23.13
CA LYS A 675 21.96 -3.13 24.02
C LYS A 675 21.56 -4.57 23.70
N LEU A 676 21.89 -5.08 22.52
CA LEU A 676 21.67 -6.47 22.08
C LEU A 676 22.94 -7.01 21.43
N ARG A 677 23.04 -8.33 21.38
CA ARG A 677 24.21 -9.04 20.86
C ARG A 677 24.42 -8.76 19.38
N VAL A 678 25.67 -8.72 18.97
CA VAL A 678 26.08 -8.45 17.59
C VAL A 678 26.84 -9.67 17.06
N PHE A 679 26.13 -10.60 16.44
CA PHE A 679 26.73 -11.77 15.76
C PHE A 679 26.83 -11.60 14.23
N GLY A 680 26.16 -10.58 13.68
CA GLY A 680 26.20 -10.26 12.25
C GLY A 680 27.36 -9.32 11.87
N ALA A 681 27.95 -9.55 10.69
CA ALA A 681 28.99 -8.67 10.14
C ALA A 681 28.44 -7.26 9.85
N PRO A 682 29.15 -6.18 10.25
CA PRO A 682 28.75 -4.82 9.92
C PRO A 682 28.93 -4.51 8.43
N THR A 683 28.09 -3.62 7.93
CA THR A 683 28.20 -3.11 6.55
C THR A 683 28.46 -1.62 6.57
N VAL A 684 29.48 -1.15 5.86
CA VAL A 684 29.84 0.27 5.76
C VAL A 684 29.46 0.82 4.40
N ARG A 685 28.66 1.90 4.36
CA ARG A 685 28.27 2.55 3.11
C ARG A 685 27.91 4.02 3.30
N GLY A 686 28.57 4.89 2.53
CA GLY A 686 28.23 6.33 2.45
C GLY A 686 28.37 7.07 3.78
N GLY A 687 29.42 6.78 4.55
CA GLY A 687 29.67 7.41 5.87
C GLY A 687 28.87 6.78 7.02
N GLN A 688 28.10 5.73 6.76
CA GLN A 688 27.28 5.04 7.76
C GLN A 688 27.75 3.59 7.92
N VAL A 689 27.58 3.03 9.12
CA VAL A 689 27.79 1.61 9.41
C VAL A 689 26.52 0.99 9.99
N TYR A 690 26.14 -0.17 9.47
CA TYR A 690 24.92 -0.89 9.84
C TYR A 690 25.26 -2.17 10.60
N TYR A 691 24.55 -2.39 11.70
CA TYR A 691 24.67 -3.57 12.53
C TYR A 691 23.33 -4.27 12.66
N ALA A 692 23.33 -5.58 12.49
CA ALA A 692 22.22 -6.46 12.83
C ALA A 692 22.45 -7.03 14.23
N ILE A 693 21.44 -6.94 15.08
CA ILE A 693 21.54 -7.32 16.49
C ILE A 693 20.33 -8.12 16.95
N GLY A 694 20.51 -8.93 17.99
CA GLY A 694 19.40 -9.67 18.59
C GLY A 694 19.76 -10.51 19.80
N THR A 695 18.74 -11.13 20.37
CA THR A 695 18.84 -12.14 21.44
C THR A 695 19.05 -13.53 20.86
N GLY A 696 19.52 -14.45 21.69
CA GLY A 696 19.73 -15.84 21.33
C GLY A 696 20.95 -16.04 20.45
N ASN A 697 20.93 -17.11 19.66
CA ASN A 697 22.01 -17.50 18.76
C ASN A 697 21.43 -17.94 17.40
N MET A 698 22.26 -18.50 16.52
CA MET A 698 21.82 -18.98 15.21
C MET A 698 20.69 -20.01 15.28
N GLY A 699 20.65 -20.82 16.35
CA GLY A 699 19.68 -21.91 16.52
C GLY A 699 18.45 -21.56 17.36
N ALA A 700 18.44 -20.46 18.12
CA ALA A 700 17.42 -20.16 19.14
C ALA A 700 17.10 -18.65 19.25
N ASP A 701 15.85 -18.32 19.59
CA ASP A 701 15.40 -16.93 19.77
C ASP A 701 15.96 -16.27 21.04
N THR A 702 16.25 -17.08 22.05
CA THR A 702 16.88 -16.71 23.32
C THR A 702 17.89 -17.78 23.69
N TRP A 703 18.93 -17.42 24.44
CA TRP A 703 19.95 -18.37 24.88
C TRP A 703 20.52 -18.00 26.24
N HIS A 704 20.87 -19.02 27.03
CA HIS A 704 21.62 -18.86 28.27
C HIS A 704 23.09 -19.18 27.99
N TYR A 705 23.94 -18.16 28.03
CA TYR A 705 25.38 -18.34 27.98
C TYR A 705 25.89 -18.49 29.42
N ASP A 706 26.38 -19.67 29.75
CA ASP A 706 26.86 -20.01 31.11
C ASP A 706 27.94 -19.03 31.60
N GLU A 707 28.71 -18.47 30.67
CA GLU A 707 29.78 -17.50 30.91
C GLU A 707 29.25 -16.12 31.36
N GLU A 708 27.99 -15.78 31.06
CA GLU A 708 27.37 -14.50 31.42
C GLU A 708 26.33 -14.62 32.55
N GLY A 709 25.80 -15.83 32.79
CA GLY A 709 24.84 -16.13 33.86
C GLY A 709 23.50 -15.39 33.77
N ALA A 710 23.21 -14.73 32.63
CA ALA A 710 21.99 -13.98 32.41
C ALA A 710 21.07 -14.72 31.43
N GLU A 711 19.84 -14.99 31.85
CA GLU A 711 18.80 -15.53 30.97
C GLU A 711 18.12 -14.42 30.16
N GLU A 712 18.09 -14.59 28.84
CA GLU A 712 17.25 -13.80 27.95
C GLU A 712 15.82 -14.33 27.99
N LYS A 713 14.87 -13.49 28.40
CA LYS A 713 13.47 -13.89 28.58
C LYS A 713 12.64 -13.73 27.31
N ASP A 714 12.91 -12.68 26.55
CA ASP A 714 12.10 -12.29 25.39
C ASP A 714 12.98 -12.22 24.14
N ALA A 715 12.44 -12.75 23.04
CA ALA A 715 13.07 -12.61 21.73
C ALA A 715 13.05 -11.15 21.29
N ALA A 716 14.19 -10.63 20.85
CA ALA A 716 14.30 -9.28 20.30
C ALA A 716 15.36 -9.22 19.20
N GLY A 717 15.17 -8.31 18.25
CA GLY A 717 16.22 -7.94 17.31
C GLY A 717 16.07 -6.51 16.83
N ALA A 718 17.09 -6.01 16.14
CA ALA A 718 17.04 -4.72 15.48
C ALA A 718 18.09 -4.60 14.38
N VAL A 719 17.92 -3.61 13.52
CA VAL A 719 18.98 -3.05 12.70
C VAL A 719 19.33 -1.67 13.23
N VAL A 720 20.61 -1.40 13.43
CA VAL A 720 21.12 -0.12 13.94
C VAL A 720 22.03 0.51 12.90
N CYS A 721 21.85 1.81 12.65
CA CYS A 721 22.73 2.61 11.83
C CYS A 721 23.48 3.61 12.70
N LEU A 722 24.81 3.60 12.58
CA LEU A 722 25.69 4.55 13.25
C LEU A 722 26.41 5.40 12.21
N ASP A 723 26.74 6.64 12.59
CA ASP A 723 27.74 7.43 11.89
C ASP A 723 29.09 6.70 11.96
N ALA A 724 29.73 6.46 10.81
CA ALA A 724 30.92 5.64 10.73
C ALA A 724 32.16 6.32 11.34
N ALA A 725 32.17 7.65 11.45
CA ALA A 725 33.30 8.40 12.00
C ALA A 725 33.21 8.55 13.53
N THR A 726 31.99 8.70 14.08
CA THR A 726 31.78 9.01 15.50
C THR A 726 31.12 7.88 16.29
N GLY A 727 30.55 6.87 15.63
CA GLY A 727 29.78 5.80 16.28
C GLY A 727 28.41 6.23 16.80
N LYS A 728 27.96 7.46 16.50
CA LYS A 728 26.70 7.98 17.02
C LYS A 728 25.54 7.28 16.33
N GLU A 729 24.59 6.77 17.10
CA GLU A 729 23.36 6.18 16.56
C GLU A 729 22.53 7.24 15.80
N GLU A 730 22.29 6.98 14.52
CA GLU A 730 21.45 7.82 13.66
C GLU A 730 20.01 7.32 13.66
N TRP A 731 19.82 6.00 13.58
CA TRP A 731 18.52 5.37 13.69
C TRP A 731 18.63 3.92 14.14
N ARG A 732 17.53 3.41 14.68
CA ARG A 732 17.33 2.02 15.07
C ARG A 732 15.95 1.54 14.63
N ALA A 733 15.93 0.38 13.99
CA ALA A 733 14.72 -0.27 13.53
C ALA A 733 14.51 -1.58 14.32
N PRO A 734 13.59 -1.60 15.30
CA PRO A 734 13.31 -2.81 16.07
C PRO A 734 12.60 -3.86 15.21
N LEU A 735 12.96 -5.13 15.42
CA LEU A 735 12.41 -6.30 14.74
C LEU A 735 11.95 -7.35 15.77
N PRO A 736 10.96 -8.20 15.43
CA PRO A 736 10.34 -9.10 16.41
C PRO A 736 11.28 -10.16 16.98
N LYS A 737 12.31 -10.55 16.21
CA LYS A 737 13.27 -11.59 16.55
C LYS A 737 14.65 -11.18 16.06
N SER A 738 15.64 -11.98 16.43
CA SER A 738 17.03 -11.70 16.13
C SER A 738 17.34 -11.63 14.63
N VAL A 739 18.29 -10.74 14.34
CA VAL A 739 18.98 -10.63 13.05
C VAL A 739 20.44 -10.92 13.35
N HIS A 740 20.82 -12.19 13.26
CA HIS A 740 22.18 -12.65 13.62
C HIS A 740 23.13 -12.72 12.42
N THR A 741 22.68 -12.27 11.26
CA THR A 741 23.42 -12.33 10.00
C THR A 741 23.86 -10.95 9.54
N GLY A 742 24.73 -10.91 8.54
CA GLY A 742 25.16 -9.65 7.93
C GLY A 742 24.00 -8.80 7.37
N VAL A 743 24.29 -7.53 7.17
CA VAL A 743 23.35 -6.56 6.61
C VAL A 743 23.71 -6.28 5.15
N ALA A 744 22.80 -6.45 4.20
CA ALA A 744 23.05 -6.02 2.83
C ALA A 744 22.54 -4.59 2.59
N ALA A 745 23.23 -3.79 1.80
CA ALA A 745 22.83 -2.39 1.57
C ALA A 745 23.06 -1.95 0.12
N ASP A 746 22.10 -1.21 -0.43
CA ASP A 746 22.22 -0.54 -1.71
C ASP A 746 22.22 1.00 -1.56
N ALA A 747 21.99 1.75 -2.63
CA ALA A 747 21.94 3.21 -2.58
C ALA A 747 20.79 3.77 -1.71
N PHE A 748 19.69 3.04 -1.57
CA PHE A 748 18.40 3.46 -1.01
C PHE A 748 17.95 2.66 0.21
N SER A 749 18.31 1.39 0.29
CA SER A 749 17.74 0.43 1.24
C SER A 749 18.81 -0.40 1.94
N VAL A 750 18.42 -0.92 3.09
CA VAL A 750 19.12 -1.94 3.86
C VAL A 750 18.24 -3.19 3.90
N TYR A 751 18.81 -4.35 3.63
CA TYR A 751 18.13 -5.64 3.58
C TYR A 751 18.67 -6.58 4.65
N VAL A 752 17.76 -7.22 5.39
CA VAL A 752 18.13 -8.18 6.44
C VAL A 752 17.18 -9.38 6.45
N GLY A 753 17.73 -10.54 6.79
CA GLY A 753 16.98 -11.74 7.09
C GLY A 753 16.74 -11.86 8.60
N CYS A 754 15.51 -12.14 9.02
CA CYS A 754 15.16 -12.26 10.42
C CYS A 754 14.75 -13.70 10.76
N ARG A 755 15.00 -14.11 12.00
CA ARG A 755 14.58 -15.43 12.52
C ARG A 755 13.06 -15.60 12.61
N ASP A 756 12.30 -14.52 12.43
CA ASP A 756 10.82 -14.56 12.29
C ASP A 756 10.34 -15.08 10.93
N GLY A 757 11.26 -15.39 10.02
CA GLY A 757 10.98 -15.93 8.69
C GLY A 757 10.64 -14.87 7.66
N PHE A 758 10.95 -13.60 7.93
CA PHE A 758 10.81 -12.51 7.01
C PHE A 758 12.16 -11.95 6.54
N VAL A 759 12.17 -11.52 5.28
CA VAL A 759 13.18 -10.62 4.73
C VAL A 759 12.62 -9.20 4.82
N TYR A 760 13.41 -8.28 5.35
CA TYR A 760 13.04 -6.89 5.56
C TYR A 760 13.85 -5.98 4.64
N ALA A 761 13.20 -4.95 4.10
CA ALA A 761 13.86 -3.80 3.50
C ALA A 761 13.54 -2.53 4.30
N LEU A 762 14.57 -1.86 4.75
CA LEU A 762 14.50 -0.62 5.50
C LEU A 762 15.08 0.51 4.65
N ASP A 763 14.51 1.71 4.75
CA ASP A 763 15.08 2.89 4.14
C ASP A 763 16.44 3.20 4.78
N ARG A 764 17.49 3.28 3.95
CA ARG A 764 18.87 3.39 4.42
C ARG A 764 19.13 4.65 5.26
N LYS A 765 18.43 5.75 4.97
CA LYS A 765 18.63 7.03 5.67
C LYS A 765 17.84 7.13 6.97
N THR A 766 16.66 6.51 7.02
CA THR A 766 15.70 6.74 8.11
C THR A 766 15.41 5.52 8.96
N GLY A 767 15.84 4.32 8.52
CA GLY A 767 15.50 3.05 9.16
C GLY A 767 14.04 2.63 9.02
N LYS A 768 13.22 3.41 8.31
CA LYS A 768 11.79 3.12 8.16
C LYS A 768 11.57 1.90 7.29
N LEU A 769 10.67 1.01 7.74
CA LEU A 769 10.25 -0.15 6.96
C LEU A 769 9.70 0.28 5.59
N ARG A 770 10.31 -0.25 4.52
CA ARG A 770 9.81 -0.11 3.14
C ARG A 770 8.88 -1.26 2.79
N TRP A 771 9.37 -2.48 2.97
CA TRP A 771 8.59 -3.70 2.78
C TRP A 771 9.15 -4.84 3.63
N LYS A 772 8.34 -5.88 3.82
CA LYS A 772 8.78 -7.16 4.38
C LYS A 772 8.09 -8.31 3.67
N VAL A 773 8.78 -9.42 3.49
CA VAL A 773 8.31 -10.59 2.75
C VAL A 773 8.55 -11.84 3.58
N GLY A 774 7.51 -12.61 3.83
CA GLY A 774 7.63 -13.89 4.53
C GLY A 774 8.09 -14.98 3.56
N ILE A 775 9.18 -15.67 3.89
CA ILE A 775 9.72 -16.77 3.07
C ILE A 775 9.61 -18.13 3.76
N GLY A 776 8.65 -18.22 4.71
CA GLY A 776 8.25 -19.47 5.36
C GLY A 776 8.97 -19.69 6.69
N GLY A 777 10.30 -19.67 6.68
CA GLY A 777 11.10 -19.99 7.86
C GLY A 777 12.32 -19.10 8.06
N ALA A 778 13.03 -19.31 9.16
CA ALA A 778 14.07 -18.42 9.66
C ALA A 778 15.10 -18.09 8.57
N VAL A 779 15.48 -16.83 8.47
CA VAL A 779 16.48 -16.39 7.48
C VAL A 779 17.82 -16.23 8.20
N LEU A 780 18.60 -17.31 8.22
CA LEU A 780 19.92 -17.40 8.87
C LEU A 780 21.08 -17.09 7.92
N SER A 781 20.77 -16.48 6.77
CA SER A 781 21.73 -16.01 5.78
C SER A 781 21.65 -14.49 5.61
N CYS A 782 22.75 -13.85 5.22
CA CYS A 782 22.72 -12.47 4.77
C CYS A 782 22.09 -12.43 3.37
N PRO A 783 21.06 -11.59 3.12
CA PRO A 783 20.55 -11.39 1.76
C PRO A 783 21.65 -10.88 0.82
N ALA A 784 21.56 -11.20 -0.47
CA ALA A 784 22.48 -10.70 -1.49
C ALA A 784 21.76 -9.73 -2.43
N VAL A 785 22.39 -8.60 -2.75
CA VAL A 785 21.81 -7.58 -3.64
C VAL A 785 22.56 -7.54 -4.95
N ALA A 786 21.88 -7.82 -6.06
CA ALA A 786 22.42 -7.55 -7.38
C ALA A 786 22.17 -6.09 -7.77
N THR A 787 23.18 -5.46 -8.36
CA THR A 787 23.08 -4.08 -8.84
C THR A 787 23.53 -3.96 -10.29
N SER A 788 22.93 -3.02 -11.03
CA SER A 788 23.35 -2.63 -12.38
C SER A 788 23.40 -1.10 -12.45
N GLY A 789 24.53 -0.55 -12.89
CA GLY A 789 24.75 0.90 -12.91
C GLY A 789 24.61 1.59 -11.54
N GLY A 790 24.84 0.85 -10.44
CA GLY A 790 24.66 1.34 -9.07
C GLY A 790 23.21 1.30 -8.54
N PHE A 791 22.25 0.85 -9.34
CA PHE A 791 20.86 0.65 -8.93
C PHE A 791 20.60 -0.81 -8.58
N PRO A 792 19.85 -1.10 -7.51
CA PRO A 792 19.48 -2.47 -7.16
C PRO A 792 18.50 -3.03 -8.17
N ILE A 793 18.74 -4.26 -8.63
CA ILE A 793 17.89 -4.96 -9.61
C ILE A 793 17.23 -6.21 -9.03
N ALA A 794 17.86 -6.84 -8.05
CA ALA A 794 17.35 -8.05 -7.41
C ALA A 794 17.88 -8.17 -5.97
N VAL A 795 17.07 -8.74 -5.08
CA VAL A 795 17.50 -9.19 -3.75
C VAL A 795 17.27 -10.68 -3.64
N TYR A 796 18.31 -11.44 -3.33
CA TYR A 796 18.26 -12.88 -3.12
C TYR A 796 18.33 -13.18 -1.63
N ALA A 797 17.48 -14.09 -1.17
CA ALA A 797 17.48 -14.56 0.20
C ALA A 797 17.13 -16.04 0.23
N VAL A 798 17.64 -16.75 1.23
CA VAL A 798 17.38 -18.18 1.42
C VAL A 798 16.95 -18.43 2.86
N SER A 799 15.84 -19.17 3.02
CA SER A 799 15.39 -19.63 4.33
C SER A 799 16.23 -20.80 4.81
N GLN A 800 16.21 -21.06 6.11
CA GLN A 800 16.90 -22.20 6.73
C GLN A 800 16.47 -23.54 6.12
N GLU A 801 15.22 -23.65 5.64
CA GLU A 801 14.68 -24.83 4.96
C GLU A 801 15.10 -24.96 3.50
N GLY A 802 15.86 -24.00 2.96
CA GLY A 802 16.35 -24.03 1.59
C GLY A 802 15.38 -23.47 0.55
N LEU A 803 14.39 -22.65 0.96
CA LEU A 803 13.63 -21.86 0.00
C LEU A 803 14.45 -20.64 -0.42
N MET A 804 14.92 -20.65 -1.66
CA MET A 804 15.56 -19.50 -2.30
C MET A 804 14.51 -18.61 -2.94
N VAL A 805 14.61 -17.30 -2.73
CA VAL A 805 13.74 -16.30 -3.35
C VAL A 805 14.56 -15.22 -4.06
N CYS A 806 14.00 -14.69 -5.14
CA CYS A 806 14.41 -13.45 -5.76
C CYS A 806 13.30 -12.41 -5.60
N LEU A 807 13.63 -11.29 -4.98
CA LEU A 807 12.70 -10.22 -4.63
C LEU A 807 13.01 -8.96 -5.42
N ASN A 808 11.97 -8.21 -5.78
CA ASN A 808 12.10 -6.87 -6.29
C ASN A 808 12.63 -5.95 -5.16
N PRO A 809 13.77 -5.24 -5.36
CA PRO A 809 14.38 -4.42 -4.32
C PRO A 809 13.50 -3.27 -3.81
N GLN A 810 12.56 -2.77 -4.63
CA GLN A 810 11.71 -1.63 -4.30
C GLN A 810 10.40 -2.02 -3.64
N THR A 811 9.77 -3.11 -4.07
CA THR A 811 8.42 -3.51 -3.64
C THR A 811 8.42 -4.73 -2.72
N GLY A 812 9.47 -5.56 -2.77
CA GLY A 812 9.50 -6.87 -2.14
C GLY A 812 8.67 -7.91 -2.87
N THR A 813 8.15 -7.63 -4.07
CA THR A 813 7.42 -8.65 -4.84
C THR A 813 8.36 -9.81 -5.18
N VAL A 814 7.89 -11.04 -4.99
CA VAL A 814 8.64 -12.24 -5.34
C VAL A 814 8.65 -12.35 -6.87
N ASN A 815 9.83 -12.22 -7.48
CA ASN A 815 10.01 -12.41 -8.92
C ASN A 815 10.04 -13.91 -9.26
N TRP A 816 10.73 -14.69 -8.44
CA TRP A 816 10.73 -16.15 -8.48
C TRP A 816 11.14 -16.73 -7.13
N GLN A 817 10.77 -17.99 -6.89
CA GLN A 817 11.21 -18.76 -5.73
C GLN A 817 11.40 -20.23 -6.10
N LYS A 818 12.42 -20.89 -5.55
CA LYS A 818 12.69 -22.32 -5.76
C LYS A 818 13.38 -22.94 -4.55
N MET A 819 13.08 -24.22 -4.30
CA MET A 819 13.79 -25.01 -3.31
C MET A 819 15.18 -25.41 -3.84
N LEU A 820 16.15 -25.49 -2.93
CA LEU A 820 17.45 -26.10 -3.21
C LEU A 820 17.25 -27.58 -3.61
N PRO A 821 17.67 -28.01 -4.82
CA PRO A 821 17.40 -29.35 -5.34
C PRO A 821 18.08 -30.46 -4.52
N GLY A 822 17.29 -31.32 -3.88
CA GLY A 822 17.82 -32.43 -3.06
C GLY A 822 18.29 -32.01 -1.66
N PHE A 823 18.02 -30.77 -1.25
CA PHE A 823 18.14 -30.32 0.13
C PHE A 823 16.86 -30.63 0.90
N VAL A 824 16.99 -31.17 2.11
CA VAL A 824 15.88 -31.33 3.06
C VAL A 824 16.40 -30.99 4.45
N TRP A 825 15.79 -30.01 5.11
CA TRP A 825 16.13 -29.74 6.49
C TRP A 825 15.53 -30.82 7.40
N ASP A 826 16.34 -31.43 8.27
CA ASP A 826 15.93 -32.50 9.19
C ASP A 826 15.31 -31.99 10.50
N GLY A 827 15.04 -30.68 10.58
CA GLY A 827 14.47 -30.02 11.75
C GLY A 827 15.48 -29.72 12.85
N LYS A 828 16.76 -30.06 12.67
CA LYS A 828 17.77 -29.80 13.68
C LYS A 828 18.40 -28.40 13.52
N PRO A 829 18.70 -27.70 14.62
CA PRO A 829 19.28 -26.37 14.57
C PRO A 829 20.58 -26.28 13.76
N ASP A 830 21.33 -27.38 13.70
CA ASP A 830 22.66 -27.52 13.12
C ASP A 830 22.65 -28.04 11.65
N GLY A 831 21.48 -28.21 11.04
CA GLY A 831 21.32 -28.82 9.70
C GLY A 831 20.73 -27.90 8.62
N GLY A 832 20.46 -26.64 8.94
CA GLY A 832 19.79 -25.70 8.03
C GLY A 832 20.74 -24.95 7.08
N VAL A 833 20.18 -24.23 6.10
CA VAL A 833 20.97 -23.33 5.24
C VAL A 833 21.37 -22.08 6.01
N MET A 834 22.67 -21.90 6.21
CA MET A 834 23.26 -20.71 6.85
C MET A 834 24.16 -19.91 5.89
N CYS A 835 24.53 -20.51 4.74
CA CYS A 835 25.35 -19.85 3.74
C CYS A 835 24.60 -18.67 3.10
N SER A 836 25.27 -17.52 3.05
CA SER A 836 24.78 -16.35 2.31
C SER A 836 24.91 -16.56 0.80
N PRO A 837 23.93 -16.14 -0.03
CA PRO A 837 24.04 -16.26 -1.47
C PRO A 837 25.18 -15.42 -2.06
N VAL A 838 25.92 -15.97 -3.02
CA VAL A 838 26.92 -15.24 -3.82
C VAL A 838 26.38 -15.05 -5.22
N VAL A 839 26.37 -13.81 -5.71
CA VAL A 839 25.77 -13.45 -7.01
C VAL A 839 26.84 -12.97 -7.98
N VAL A 840 26.90 -13.60 -9.15
CA VAL A 840 27.67 -13.16 -10.30
C VAL A 840 26.74 -12.49 -11.28
N THR A 841 26.96 -11.22 -11.60
CA THR A 841 26.15 -10.50 -12.60
C THR A 841 26.96 -10.28 -13.87
N THR A 842 26.46 -10.80 -14.99
CA THR A 842 27.06 -10.68 -16.31
C THR A 842 26.15 -9.81 -17.19
N PRO A 843 26.60 -8.62 -17.63
CA PRO A 843 25.84 -7.79 -18.56
C PRO A 843 25.62 -8.51 -19.90
N THR A 844 24.44 -8.33 -20.49
CA THR A 844 24.10 -8.78 -21.85
C THR A 844 23.79 -7.57 -22.73
N THR A 845 23.54 -7.78 -24.03
CA THR A 845 23.23 -6.68 -24.97
C THR A 845 21.98 -5.89 -24.59
N THR A 846 20.99 -6.56 -23.99
CA THR A 846 19.68 -5.98 -23.64
C THR A 846 19.40 -5.97 -22.13
N GLY A 847 20.24 -6.60 -21.31
CA GLY A 847 20.11 -6.57 -19.85
C GLY A 847 21.25 -7.27 -19.09
N SER A 848 20.94 -8.29 -18.30
CA SER A 848 21.95 -9.03 -17.55
C SER A 848 21.51 -10.44 -17.16
N THR A 849 22.43 -11.40 -17.22
CA THR A 849 22.33 -12.72 -16.61
C THR A 849 22.93 -12.69 -15.20
N ARG A 850 22.32 -13.38 -14.24
CA ARG A 850 22.90 -13.57 -12.92
C ARG A 850 22.98 -15.04 -12.57
N THR A 851 24.12 -15.44 -12.03
CA THR A 851 24.34 -16.78 -11.49
C THR A 851 24.47 -16.67 -9.98
N ILE A 852 23.64 -17.40 -9.25
CA ILE A 852 23.59 -17.35 -7.80
C ILE A 852 24.06 -18.69 -7.23
N TYR A 853 24.99 -18.63 -6.29
CA TYR A 853 25.60 -19.78 -5.63
C TYR A 853 25.27 -19.79 -4.14
N ILE A 854 24.89 -20.95 -3.61
CA ILE A 854 24.68 -21.19 -2.17
C ILE A 854 25.35 -22.51 -1.81
N GLY A 855 26.10 -22.55 -0.71
CA GLY A 855 26.64 -23.79 -0.14
C GLY A 855 25.64 -24.43 0.82
N ALA A 856 25.40 -25.73 0.69
CA ALA A 856 24.77 -26.55 1.73
C ALA A 856 25.13 -28.03 1.54
N MET A 857 24.52 -28.91 2.32
CA MET A 857 24.63 -30.35 2.15
C MET A 857 23.38 -30.90 1.45
N THR A 858 23.52 -31.78 0.46
CA THR A 858 22.37 -32.51 -0.09
C THR A 858 21.92 -33.62 0.89
N VAL A 859 20.69 -34.10 0.78
CA VAL A 859 20.18 -35.20 1.61
C VAL A 859 19.90 -36.45 0.80
N THR A 860 19.65 -36.32 -0.50
CA THR A 860 19.37 -37.45 -1.41
C THR A 860 20.26 -37.41 -2.65
N PRO A 861 20.86 -38.54 -3.08
CA PRO A 861 20.82 -39.89 -2.48
C PRO A 861 21.87 -40.12 -1.38
N ARG A 862 22.83 -39.21 -1.21
CA ARG A 862 23.93 -39.28 -0.25
C ARG A 862 24.14 -37.88 0.33
N LYS A 863 24.58 -37.79 1.59
CA LYS A 863 24.89 -36.51 2.27
C LYS A 863 26.14 -35.85 1.68
N THR A 864 26.02 -35.31 0.47
CA THR A 864 27.14 -34.79 -0.31
C THR A 864 27.27 -33.28 -0.11
N VAL A 865 28.51 -32.82 -0.17
CA VAL A 865 28.82 -31.38 -0.19
C VAL A 865 28.39 -30.84 -1.55
N ALA A 866 27.55 -29.81 -1.56
CA ALA A 866 27.07 -29.23 -2.80
C ALA A 866 27.07 -27.70 -2.79
N VAL A 867 27.38 -27.17 -3.97
CA VAL A 867 27.12 -25.78 -4.32
C VAL A 867 25.88 -25.74 -5.20
N PHE A 868 24.81 -25.15 -4.70
CA PHE A 868 23.57 -24.95 -5.44
C PHE A 868 23.71 -23.75 -6.37
N LYS A 869 23.45 -23.96 -7.65
CA LYS A 869 23.53 -22.96 -8.72
C LYS A 869 22.13 -22.63 -9.23
N PHE A 870 21.80 -21.35 -9.23
CA PHE A 870 20.61 -20.77 -9.85
C PHE A 870 21.04 -19.80 -10.95
N GLU A 871 20.25 -19.70 -12.02
CA GLU A 871 20.47 -18.73 -13.08
C GLU A 871 19.19 -17.96 -13.32
N ASP A 872 19.29 -16.64 -13.44
CA ASP A 872 18.16 -15.81 -13.84
C ASP A 872 18.62 -14.70 -14.81
N VAL A 873 17.68 -14.13 -15.56
CA VAL A 873 17.94 -13.09 -16.58
C VAL A 873 16.99 -11.91 -16.41
N ILE A 874 17.42 -10.71 -16.80
CA ILE A 874 16.54 -9.53 -16.93
C ILE A 874 16.84 -8.84 -18.25
N GLY A 875 15.81 -8.34 -18.93
CA GLY A 875 15.97 -7.55 -20.16
C GLY A 875 16.29 -8.35 -21.42
N GLU A 876 16.14 -9.68 -21.42
CA GLU A 876 16.23 -10.52 -22.63
C GLU A 876 14.88 -10.70 -23.31
#